data_AF-A0A8C0SQ63-F1
#
_entry.id   AF-A0A8C0SQ63-F1
#
_cell.length_a   1.000
_cell.length_b   1.000
_cell.length_c   1.000
_cell.angle_alpha   90.00
_cell.angle_beta   90.00
_cell.angle_gamma   90.00
#
_symmetry.space_group_name_H-M   'P 1'
#
loop_
_entity.id
_entity.type
_entity.pdbx_description
1 polymer ?
#
loop_
_entity_poly.entity_id
_entity_poly.type
_entity_poly.pdbx_seq_one_letter_code
_entity_poly.pdbx_strand_id
1 'polypeptide(L)'
;MEPEAGGRGGARRPGAGPPSTPPPREQERKLEQEKLSGVVKSVHRRLRKKYREVGDFDKIWREHCEDEETLCEYAVAMKNLADNHWAKTCEGEGRIEWCCSVCREYFQNGGKRKALEKDEKRAVLATKTTPALNSHESSKLEGHLTNLSFTNPEFITELLQTSGKIRLLDVGSCFNPFLKFEEFLTVGIDIVPAVESTINNSTRGNAEIGVTDTLDLLDEKQAVNFCAVGRKPKLPDYMCKSLRYCFSHCLYLAMTRLEEVNREVNMHSSVRYLGYLARINLLVAICLGLYVRWEKTANSLILVIFILGLFVLGIASILYYYFSMEAASLSLSNLWFGFLLGLLCFLDNSSFKNDVKEESTKYLLLTSIVLRILCALVERISGYVRHRPTLLTTVEFLELVGFAIASTTMLVEKSLSVILLVVALAMLIIDLRMKSFLAIPNLVIFAVLLFFSSLETPKNPVAFACFFICLITDPFLDIYFSGLSVTERWKPFLYRGRICRRLSVVFTGMIELTFFILSAFKLRDTHLWYFVIPGFSIFGIFWMICHIIFLLTLWGFHTKLNDCHKVYFTHRVDNNSLDRIMASKGMRHFCLISEQLVFFSLLATAILGAVSWQPTNGIFLSMFLIVLPLESMAHGLFHELGSCLGGTSVGYAIVIPTNFCSPDGQPTLLPPEHVQELNLRSTGMLNAIQRFFAYHMIETYGCDYSTSGLSFDTLHSKLKAFLELRTVDGPRHDTYVLYYSGHTHGTGEWALAGGDILRLDTLLEWWREKNASFCSRLIIVLDSENSVPWVKEVRKINDQYIAVQGAEMTKTIDIEEADPPQLGDFTKDWVEYNCNPSNNICWTEKGRAVKAVYGVSKRWSDYTLHLPTGSDVAKHWMLHFPRITYPLVHLANWLCGLNLFWICKTCFRCLKRLKMSWFLPTVLDTGQGFKLVKS
;
A
#
# COMPACT_ATOMS: atom_id res chain seq x y z
N MET A 1 -74.70 11.28 -9.87
CA MET A 1 -75.64 10.41 -9.14
C MET A 1 -74.81 9.35 -8.44
N GLU A 2 -74.70 9.47 -7.13
CA GLU A 2 -74.53 8.33 -6.21
C GLU A 2 -75.93 7.71 -5.96
N PRO A 3 -76.08 6.48 -5.42
CA PRO A 3 -75.25 5.93 -4.34
C PRO A 3 -74.79 4.46 -4.48
N GLU A 4 -73.92 4.06 -3.53
CA GLU A 4 -73.90 2.83 -2.69
C GLU A 4 -74.39 1.47 -3.26
N ALA A 5 -73.89 0.30 -2.85
CA ALA A 5 -72.76 -0.18 -2.02
C ALA A 5 -72.66 -1.71 -2.32
N GLY A 6 -71.67 -2.52 -1.98
CA GLY A 6 -70.52 -2.44 -1.07
C GLY A 6 -70.34 -3.85 -0.46
N GLY A 7 -69.12 -4.40 -0.46
CA GLY A 7 -68.90 -5.77 0.06
C GLY A 7 -67.48 -6.28 -0.20
N ARG A 8 -66.78 -6.76 0.84
CA ARG A 8 -65.41 -7.27 0.75
C ARG A 8 -65.38 -8.80 0.65
N GLY A 9 -64.60 -9.32 -0.30
CA GLY A 9 -64.13 -10.71 -0.32
C GLY A 9 -62.73 -10.76 -0.94
N GLY A 10 -61.74 -11.33 -0.25
CA GLY A 10 -60.33 -11.30 -0.67
C GLY A 10 -59.90 -12.60 -1.36
N ALA A 11 -59.21 -12.49 -2.50
CA ALA A 11 -58.63 -13.63 -3.21
C ALA A 11 -57.24 -13.33 -3.81
N ARG A 12 -56.48 -14.43 -3.99
CA ARG A 12 -55.08 -14.57 -4.39
C ARG A 12 -54.61 -13.72 -5.59
N ARG A 13 -53.33 -13.32 -5.58
CA ARG A 13 -52.59 -12.90 -6.79
C ARG A 13 -52.38 -14.10 -7.75
N PRO A 14 -52.41 -13.91 -9.08
CA PRO A 14 -52.05 -14.95 -10.04
C PRO A 14 -50.53 -15.20 -10.08
N GLY A 15 -50.13 -16.40 -10.51
CA GLY A 15 -48.73 -16.81 -10.62
C GLY A 15 -48.04 -16.36 -11.92
N ALA A 16 -46.71 -16.46 -11.94
CA ALA A 16 -45.90 -16.25 -13.15
C ALA A 16 -46.02 -17.45 -14.11
N GLY A 17 -46.03 -17.18 -15.42
CA GLY A 17 -45.92 -18.20 -16.45
C GLY A 17 -44.48 -18.73 -16.62
N PRO A 18 -44.30 -19.87 -17.31
CA PRO A 18 -42.99 -20.42 -17.62
C PRO A 18 -42.21 -19.53 -18.61
N PRO A 19 -40.86 -19.60 -18.63
CA PRO A 19 -40.05 -18.86 -19.59
C PRO A 19 -40.28 -19.34 -21.02
N SER A 20 -40.26 -18.40 -21.97
CA SER A 20 -40.40 -18.68 -23.40
C SER A 20 -39.20 -19.45 -23.95
N THR A 21 -39.46 -20.56 -24.67
CA THR A 21 -38.46 -21.31 -25.42
C THR A 21 -37.80 -20.45 -26.51
N PRO A 22 -36.47 -20.54 -26.71
CA PRO A 22 -35.80 -19.87 -27.83
C PRO A 22 -36.24 -20.46 -29.19
N PRO A 23 -36.09 -19.72 -30.30
CA PRO A 23 -36.48 -20.20 -31.62
C PRO A 23 -35.66 -21.42 -32.06
N PRO A 24 -36.23 -22.37 -32.84
CA PRO A 24 -35.58 -23.67 -33.14
C PRO A 24 -34.14 -23.57 -33.67
N ARG A 25 -33.91 -22.63 -34.60
CA ARG A 25 -32.60 -22.36 -35.22
C ARG A 25 -31.51 -21.86 -34.27
N GLU A 26 -31.82 -21.54 -33.01
CA GLU A 26 -30.82 -21.22 -31.98
C GLU A 26 -30.51 -22.45 -31.12
N GLN A 27 -31.52 -23.27 -30.84
CA GLN A 27 -31.38 -24.50 -30.05
C GLN A 27 -30.64 -25.60 -30.84
N GLU A 28 -30.88 -25.69 -32.16
CA GLU A 28 -30.11 -26.54 -33.08
C GLU A 28 -28.60 -26.20 -33.05
N ARG A 29 -28.25 -24.91 -33.15
CA ARG A 29 -26.85 -24.44 -33.11
C ARG A 29 -26.17 -24.64 -31.75
N LYS A 30 -26.91 -24.57 -30.64
CA LYS A 30 -26.35 -24.89 -29.31
C LYS A 30 -26.06 -26.39 -29.17
N LEU A 31 -26.96 -27.24 -29.65
CA LEU A 31 -26.76 -28.70 -29.67
C LEU A 31 -25.57 -29.10 -30.57
N GLU A 32 -25.39 -28.43 -31.70
CA GLU A 32 -24.23 -28.60 -32.58
C GLU A 32 -22.91 -28.19 -31.89
N GLN A 33 -22.88 -27.03 -31.22
CA GLN A 33 -21.72 -26.56 -30.44
C GLN A 33 -21.35 -27.51 -29.29
N GLU A 34 -22.35 -28.05 -28.59
CA GLU A 34 -22.17 -29.06 -27.55
C GLU A 34 -21.59 -30.35 -28.12
N LYS A 35 -22.11 -30.84 -29.27
CA LYS A 35 -21.58 -32.02 -29.96
C LYS A 35 -20.12 -31.83 -30.39
N LEU A 36 -19.82 -30.75 -31.11
CA LEU A 36 -18.48 -30.49 -31.64
C LEU A 36 -17.45 -30.28 -30.51
N SER A 37 -17.78 -29.48 -29.48
CA SER A 37 -16.88 -29.32 -28.34
C SER A 37 -16.78 -30.59 -27.49
N GLY A 38 -17.79 -31.46 -27.52
CA GLY A 38 -17.76 -32.80 -26.94
C GLY A 38 -16.69 -33.70 -27.56
N VAL A 39 -16.55 -33.70 -28.90
CA VAL A 39 -15.49 -34.45 -29.61
C VAL A 39 -14.11 -34.00 -29.12
N VAL A 40 -13.81 -32.70 -29.20
CA VAL A 40 -12.55 -32.08 -28.76
C VAL A 40 -12.24 -32.44 -27.29
N LYS A 41 -13.22 -32.26 -26.39
CA LYS A 41 -13.08 -32.58 -24.95
C LYS A 41 -12.87 -34.08 -24.70
N SER A 42 -13.37 -34.96 -25.58
CA SER A 42 -13.20 -36.42 -25.46
C SER A 42 -11.77 -36.87 -25.82
N VAL A 43 -11.16 -36.33 -26.88
CA VAL A 43 -9.78 -36.65 -27.29
C VAL A 43 -8.80 -36.27 -26.18
N HIS A 44 -8.90 -35.02 -25.72
CA HIS A 44 -8.12 -34.50 -24.58
C HIS A 44 -8.30 -35.31 -23.29
N ARG A 45 -9.49 -35.84 -23.04
CA ARG A 45 -9.76 -36.74 -21.90
C ARG A 45 -9.15 -38.13 -22.10
N ARG A 46 -9.23 -38.72 -23.31
CA ARG A 46 -8.62 -40.01 -23.66
C ARG A 46 -7.10 -39.97 -23.47
N LEU A 47 -6.43 -38.91 -23.95
CA LEU A 47 -4.99 -38.71 -23.79
C LEU A 47 -4.56 -38.58 -22.32
N ARG A 48 -5.20 -37.70 -21.55
CA ARG A 48 -4.91 -37.53 -20.12
C ARG A 48 -5.18 -38.79 -19.31
N LYS A 49 -6.12 -39.63 -19.74
CA LYS A 49 -6.36 -40.96 -19.15
C LYS A 49 -5.23 -41.94 -19.50
N LYS A 50 -4.91 -42.15 -20.79
CA LYS A 50 -3.77 -43.00 -21.23
C LYS A 50 -2.48 -42.63 -20.49
N TYR A 51 -2.19 -41.34 -20.33
CA TYR A 51 -0.97 -40.88 -19.64
C TYR A 51 -0.94 -41.27 -18.15
N ARG A 52 -2.06 -41.13 -17.43
CA ARG A 52 -2.18 -41.57 -16.03
C ARG A 52 -2.08 -43.08 -15.86
N GLU A 53 -2.45 -43.86 -16.88
CA GLU A 53 -2.45 -45.33 -16.84
C GLU A 53 -1.11 -45.94 -17.28
N VAL A 54 -0.35 -45.30 -18.18
CA VAL A 54 0.85 -45.89 -18.82
C VAL A 54 2.16 -45.11 -18.56
N GLY A 55 2.10 -43.81 -18.31
CA GLY A 55 3.26 -42.96 -17.96
C GLY A 55 4.28 -42.66 -19.08
N ASP A 56 4.42 -43.55 -20.06
CA ASP A 56 5.32 -43.40 -21.22
C ASP A 56 4.78 -42.39 -22.25
N PHE A 57 5.33 -41.17 -22.22
CA PHE A 57 4.95 -40.10 -23.14
C PHE A 57 5.24 -40.44 -24.61
N ASP A 58 6.45 -40.91 -24.93
CA ASP A 58 6.89 -41.13 -26.31
C ASP A 58 6.13 -42.25 -27.00
N LYS A 59 5.66 -43.25 -26.25
CA LYS A 59 4.77 -44.29 -26.77
C LYS A 59 3.35 -43.76 -27.00
N ILE A 60 2.75 -43.09 -26.01
CA ILE A 60 1.38 -42.56 -26.12
C ILE A 60 1.27 -41.53 -27.25
N TRP A 61 2.29 -40.70 -27.45
CA TRP A 61 2.31 -39.70 -28.50
C TRP A 61 2.32 -40.32 -29.90
N ARG A 62 3.15 -41.36 -30.13
CA ARG A 62 3.14 -42.12 -31.40
C ARG A 62 1.81 -42.83 -31.63
N GLU A 63 1.30 -43.56 -30.63
CA GLU A 63 -0.03 -44.19 -30.68
C GLU A 63 -1.17 -43.19 -30.95
N HIS A 64 -0.97 -41.90 -30.69
CA HIS A 64 -1.95 -40.86 -31.02
C HIS A 64 -1.76 -40.30 -32.44
N CYS A 65 -0.53 -40.03 -32.87
CA CYS A 65 -0.24 -39.58 -34.24
C CYS A 65 -0.59 -40.62 -35.32
N GLU A 66 -0.65 -41.90 -34.95
CA GLU A 66 -1.11 -43.01 -35.80
C GLU A 66 -2.65 -43.16 -35.84
N ASP A 67 -3.41 -42.47 -34.97
CA ASP A 67 -4.88 -42.48 -34.90
C ASP A 67 -5.48 -41.41 -35.85
N GLU A 68 -5.25 -41.60 -37.16
CA GLU A 68 -5.68 -40.66 -38.21
C GLU A 68 -7.19 -40.36 -38.18
N GLU A 69 -8.02 -41.36 -37.84
CA GLU A 69 -9.49 -41.21 -37.75
C GLU A 69 -9.89 -40.24 -36.63
N THR A 70 -9.40 -40.43 -35.40
CA THR A 70 -9.63 -39.48 -34.29
C THR A 70 -9.08 -38.09 -34.61
N LEU A 71 -7.92 -38.01 -35.27
CA LEU A 71 -7.29 -36.73 -35.61
C LEU A 71 -8.07 -35.97 -36.68
N CYS A 72 -8.63 -36.66 -37.68
CA CYS A 72 -9.51 -36.05 -38.68
C CYS A 72 -10.81 -35.53 -38.04
N GLU A 73 -11.48 -36.32 -37.18
CA GLU A 73 -12.66 -35.86 -36.45
C GLU A 73 -12.35 -34.63 -35.58
N TYR A 74 -11.21 -34.64 -34.89
CA TYR A 74 -10.74 -33.53 -34.05
C TYR A 74 -10.51 -32.25 -34.86
N ALA A 75 -9.79 -32.35 -35.98
CA ALA A 75 -9.47 -31.21 -36.85
C ALA A 75 -10.74 -30.58 -37.45
N VAL A 76 -11.67 -31.41 -37.95
CA VAL A 76 -12.98 -30.95 -38.47
C VAL A 76 -13.83 -30.33 -37.36
N ALA A 77 -13.85 -30.90 -36.15
CA ALA A 77 -14.58 -30.32 -35.02
C ALA A 77 -14.01 -28.98 -34.57
N MET A 78 -12.68 -28.84 -34.49
CA MET A 78 -11.99 -27.59 -34.15
C MET A 78 -12.28 -26.48 -35.17
N LYS A 79 -12.19 -26.78 -36.47
CA LYS A 79 -12.52 -25.82 -37.53
C LYS A 79 -13.99 -25.37 -37.46
N ASN A 80 -14.93 -26.32 -37.36
CA ASN A 80 -16.36 -25.99 -37.33
C ASN A 80 -16.76 -25.15 -36.12
N LEU A 81 -16.12 -25.35 -34.96
CA LEU A 81 -16.27 -24.48 -33.77
C LEU A 81 -15.81 -23.05 -34.04
N ALA A 82 -14.64 -22.89 -34.67
CA ALA A 82 -14.09 -21.58 -34.99
C ALA A 82 -14.97 -20.80 -35.99
N ASP A 83 -15.28 -21.41 -37.13
CA ASP A 83 -16.02 -20.79 -38.23
C ASP A 83 -17.46 -20.42 -37.83
N ASN A 84 -18.17 -21.29 -37.11
CA ASN A 84 -19.61 -21.16 -36.89
C ASN A 84 -20.02 -20.62 -35.51
N HIS A 85 -19.21 -20.85 -34.46
CA HIS A 85 -19.61 -20.57 -33.08
C HIS A 85 -18.74 -19.52 -32.38
N TRP A 86 -17.41 -19.56 -32.53
CA TRP A 86 -16.53 -18.58 -31.88
C TRP A 86 -16.60 -17.20 -32.52
N ALA A 87 -16.64 -17.11 -33.86
CA ALA A 87 -16.66 -15.84 -34.59
C ALA A 87 -17.88 -14.93 -34.37
N LYS A 88 -18.96 -15.41 -33.73
CA LYS A 88 -20.24 -14.68 -33.58
C LYS A 88 -20.65 -14.37 -32.13
N THR A 89 -19.84 -14.76 -31.15
CA THR A 89 -20.21 -14.69 -29.72
C THR A 89 -19.44 -13.59 -28.96
N CYS A 90 -18.65 -12.77 -29.67
CA CYS A 90 -17.85 -11.68 -29.09
C CYS A 90 -18.25 -10.32 -29.68
N GLU A 91 -18.75 -9.41 -28.84
CA GLU A 91 -18.84 -7.98 -29.17
C GLU A 91 -17.45 -7.32 -29.00
N GLY A 92 -16.53 -7.58 -29.95
CA GLY A 92 -15.15 -7.08 -29.93
C GLY A 92 -14.27 -7.65 -31.05
N GLU A 93 -12.98 -7.27 -31.08
CA GLU A 93 -12.00 -7.95 -31.95
C GLU A 93 -11.90 -9.44 -31.57
N GLY A 94 -12.01 -10.34 -32.56
CA GLY A 94 -11.77 -11.76 -32.35
C GLY A 94 -10.30 -12.04 -32.05
N ARG A 95 -9.98 -13.23 -31.51
CA ARG A 95 -8.60 -13.61 -31.13
C ARG A 95 -7.62 -13.49 -32.30
N ILE A 96 -8.07 -13.76 -33.52
CA ILE A 96 -7.28 -13.73 -34.74
C ILE A 96 -6.98 -12.29 -35.19
N GLU A 97 -7.99 -11.42 -35.11
CA GLU A 97 -7.90 -9.96 -35.34
C GLU A 97 -6.99 -9.30 -34.30
N TRP A 98 -7.11 -9.70 -33.03
CA TRP A 98 -6.25 -9.23 -31.95
C TRP A 98 -4.79 -9.67 -32.11
N CYS A 99 -4.54 -10.93 -32.49
CA CYS A 99 -3.19 -11.38 -32.84
C CYS A 99 -2.61 -10.55 -34.01
N CYS A 100 -3.43 -10.23 -35.03
CA CYS A 100 -3.02 -9.33 -36.10
C CYS A 100 -2.68 -7.92 -35.59
N SER A 101 -3.53 -7.30 -34.76
CA SER A 101 -3.31 -5.94 -34.23
C SER A 101 -2.08 -5.86 -33.30
N VAL A 102 -1.81 -6.90 -32.50
CA VAL A 102 -0.59 -7.02 -31.67
C VAL A 102 0.67 -7.20 -32.53
N CYS A 103 0.65 -8.07 -33.54
CA CYS A 103 1.78 -8.22 -34.46
C CYS A 103 2.06 -6.92 -35.23
N ARG A 104 1.02 -6.19 -35.66
CA ARG A 104 1.14 -4.86 -36.27
C ARG A 104 1.75 -3.85 -35.30
N GLU A 105 1.36 -3.83 -34.02
CA GLU A 105 2.01 -2.95 -33.04
C GLU A 105 3.49 -3.29 -32.83
N TYR A 106 3.80 -4.58 -32.73
CA TYR A 106 5.16 -5.05 -32.47
C TYR A 106 6.10 -4.78 -33.65
N PHE A 107 5.78 -5.28 -34.85
CA PHE A 107 6.70 -5.23 -35.99
C PHE A 107 6.68 -3.89 -36.73
N GLN A 108 5.53 -3.21 -36.82
CA GLN A 108 5.39 -1.98 -37.61
C GLN A 108 5.31 -0.73 -36.72
N ASN A 109 4.43 -0.68 -35.72
CA ASN A 109 4.23 0.52 -34.88
C ASN A 109 5.27 0.68 -33.74
N GLY A 110 6.49 0.16 -33.95
CA GLY A 110 7.65 0.37 -33.10
C GLY A 110 7.67 -0.42 -31.78
N GLY A 111 6.74 -1.36 -31.55
CA GLY A 111 6.71 -2.18 -30.34
C GLY A 111 7.98 -3.01 -30.12
N LYS A 112 8.59 -3.54 -31.19
CA LYS A 112 9.89 -4.22 -31.18
C LYS A 112 11.00 -3.36 -30.58
N ARG A 113 11.05 -2.06 -30.90
CA ARG A 113 12.01 -1.12 -30.30
C ARG A 113 11.72 -0.93 -28.81
N LYS A 114 10.46 -0.71 -28.43
CA LYS A 114 10.04 -0.60 -27.01
C LYS A 114 10.43 -1.85 -26.20
N ALA A 115 10.35 -3.03 -26.80
CA ALA A 115 10.72 -4.30 -26.18
C ALA A 115 12.25 -4.44 -25.99
N LEU A 116 13.03 -4.18 -27.03
CA LEU A 116 14.50 -4.21 -26.96
C LEU A 116 15.04 -3.23 -25.89
N GLU A 117 14.55 -1.99 -25.89
CA GLU A 117 14.90 -1.00 -24.85
C GLU A 117 14.51 -1.46 -23.43
N LYS A 118 13.43 -2.21 -23.28
CA LYS A 118 12.95 -2.72 -21.98
C LYS A 118 13.83 -3.86 -21.48
N ASP A 119 14.30 -4.73 -22.37
CA ASP A 119 15.17 -5.85 -22.00
C ASP A 119 16.63 -5.42 -21.80
N GLU A 120 17.12 -4.42 -22.54
CA GLU A 120 18.36 -3.71 -22.21
C GLU A 120 18.29 -3.09 -20.79
N LYS A 121 17.20 -2.36 -20.49
CA LYS A 121 16.98 -1.77 -19.14
C LYS A 121 16.88 -2.86 -18.05
N ARG A 122 16.42 -4.08 -18.37
CA ARG A 122 16.44 -5.24 -17.45
C ARG A 122 17.85 -5.80 -17.25
N ALA A 123 18.64 -5.97 -18.32
CA ALA A 123 20.03 -6.45 -18.22
C ALA A 123 20.92 -5.48 -17.43
N VAL A 124 20.73 -4.17 -17.63
CA VAL A 124 21.39 -3.09 -16.87
C VAL A 124 20.94 -3.06 -15.40
N LEU A 125 19.73 -3.53 -15.07
CA LEU A 125 19.27 -3.64 -13.68
C LEU A 125 19.80 -4.89 -12.99
N ALA A 126 19.86 -6.03 -13.69
CA ALA A 126 20.44 -7.28 -13.19
C ALA A 126 21.91 -7.10 -12.82
N THR A 127 22.72 -6.54 -13.73
CA THR A 127 24.15 -6.25 -13.50
C THR A 127 24.40 -5.27 -12.36
N LYS A 128 23.48 -4.34 -12.08
CA LYS A 128 23.58 -3.40 -10.94
C LYS A 128 23.19 -3.99 -9.58
N THR A 129 22.67 -5.22 -9.53
CA THR A 129 22.17 -5.84 -8.28
C THR A 129 23.20 -6.74 -7.60
N THR A 130 24.33 -7.06 -8.26
CA THR A 130 25.37 -7.95 -7.73
C THR A 130 26.66 -7.17 -7.39
N PRO A 131 27.05 -7.03 -6.11
CA PRO A 131 28.38 -6.55 -5.73
C PRO A 131 29.47 -7.56 -6.14
N ALA A 132 30.61 -7.06 -6.59
CA ALA A 132 31.64 -7.87 -7.24
C ALA A 132 32.24 -8.98 -6.35
N LEU A 133 32.36 -10.17 -6.93
CA LEU A 133 33.35 -11.19 -6.57
C LEU A 133 33.83 -11.89 -7.86
N ASN A 134 35.04 -12.43 -7.84
CA ASN A 134 35.68 -13.22 -8.90
C ASN A 134 35.95 -12.50 -10.23
N SER A 135 36.93 -11.59 -10.21
CA SER A 135 37.77 -11.32 -11.36
C SER A 135 38.89 -12.38 -11.48
N HIS A 136 38.59 -13.57 -12.00
CA HIS A 136 39.57 -14.49 -12.62
C HIS A 136 38.83 -15.62 -13.36
N GLU A 137 39.55 -16.34 -14.24
CA GLU A 137 39.06 -17.48 -15.05
C GLU A 137 37.97 -17.16 -16.10
N SER A 138 38.31 -16.26 -17.02
CA SER A 138 37.72 -16.24 -18.37
C SER A 138 38.82 -16.44 -19.43
N SER A 139 39.29 -17.68 -19.56
CA SER A 139 40.12 -18.10 -20.71
C SER A 139 39.96 -19.61 -20.94
N LYS A 140 39.90 -20.04 -22.20
CA LYS A 140 39.70 -21.44 -22.67
C LYS A 140 38.29 -22.02 -22.50
N LEU A 141 37.31 -21.50 -23.26
CA LEU A 141 36.36 -22.40 -23.95
C LEU A 141 35.84 -21.89 -25.32
N GLU A 142 36.35 -20.79 -25.87
CA GLU A 142 36.25 -20.53 -27.31
C GLU A 142 37.31 -21.37 -28.03
N GLY A 143 36.91 -22.50 -28.61
CA GLY A 143 37.91 -23.43 -29.16
C GLY A 143 37.43 -24.72 -29.83
N HIS A 144 36.13 -24.98 -29.99
CA HIS A 144 35.60 -26.04 -30.87
C HIS A 144 34.15 -25.72 -31.29
N LEU A 145 33.80 -26.02 -32.56
CA LEU A 145 32.53 -25.79 -33.29
C LEU A 145 32.47 -24.62 -34.30
N THR A 146 33.60 -24.26 -34.91
CA THR A 146 33.61 -23.65 -36.25
C THR A 146 34.01 -24.69 -37.30
N ASN A 147 33.02 -25.27 -38.00
CA ASN A 147 33.13 -25.79 -39.38
C ASN A 147 31.84 -26.54 -39.80
N LEU A 148 30.92 -25.87 -40.51
CA LEU A 148 30.22 -26.45 -41.67
C LEU A 148 29.39 -25.40 -42.43
N SER A 149 29.56 -25.41 -43.76
CA SER A 149 28.69 -24.88 -44.83
C SER A 149 28.19 -23.43 -44.79
N PHE A 150 28.66 -22.65 -45.76
CA PHE A 150 28.13 -21.37 -46.20
C PHE A 150 26.63 -21.42 -46.57
N THR A 151 25.84 -20.51 -45.99
CA THR A 151 24.81 -19.69 -46.69
C THR A 151 24.69 -18.36 -45.94
N ASN A 152 24.71 -17.22 -46.64
CA ASN A 152 24.81 -15.92 -45.99
C ASN A 152 23.43 -15.42 -45.48
N PRO A 153 23.17 -15.34 -44.15
CA PRO A 153 21.85 -15.01 -43.63
C PRO A 153 21.44 -13.56 -43.90
N GLU A 154 22.41 -12.66 -44.02
CA GLU A 154 22.17 -11.23 -44.25
C GLU A 154 21.54 -10.99 -45.63
N PHE A 155 22.08 -11.64 -46.67
CA PHE A 155 21.55 -11.54 -48.04
C PHE A 155 20.14 -12.13 -48.16
N ILE A 156 19.86 -13.25 -47.47
CA ILE A 156 18.51 -13.82 -47.39
C ILE A 156 17.54 -12.88 -46.65
N THR A 157 18.01 -12.20 -45.60
CA THR A 157 17.20 -11.24 -44.84
C THR A 157 16.89 -9.99 -45.67
N GLU A 158 17.86 -9.46 -46.39
CA GLU A 158 17.73 -8.28 -47.24
C GLU A 158 16.82 -8.55 -48.45
N LEU A 159 16.98 -9.69 -49.14
CA LEU A 159 16.14 -10.09 -50.27
C LEU A 159 14.67 -10.31 -49.86
N LEU A 160 14.39 -10.65 -48.60
CA LEU A 160 13.03 -10.93 -48.10
C LEU A 160 12.36 -9.76 -47.36
N GLN A 161 13.07 -8.66 -47.08
CA GLN A 161 12.45 -7.40 -46.60
C GLN A 161 11.74 -6.63 -47.72
N THR A 162 12.08 -6.89 -48.99
CA THR A 162 11.52 -6.23 -50.18
C THR A 162 10.01 -6.41 -50.38
N SER A 163 9.39 -7.41 -49.74
CA SER A 163 7.94 -7.67 -49.86
C SER A 163 7.07 -6.88 -48.87
N GLY A 164 7.66 -6.29 -47.82
CA GLY A 164 6.94 -5.56 -46.77
C GLY A 164 6.06 -6.40 -45.82
N LYS A 165 5.78 -7.67 -46.14
CA LYS A 165 4.90 -8.56 -45.36
C LYS A 165 5.64 -9.28 -44.23
N ILE A 166 4.93 -9.52 -43.12
CA ILE A 166 5.43 -10.26 -41.95
C ILE A 166 5.25 -11.77 -42.22
N ARG A 167 6.35 -12.52 -42.30
CA ARG A 167 6.27 -13.99 -42.37
C ARG A 167 5.79 -14.56 -41.02
N LEU A 168 4.70 -15.31 -41.06
CA LEU A 168 4.00 -15.86 -39.90
C LEU A 168 3.87 -17.39 -40.05
N LEU A 169 4.32 -18.12 -39.03
CA LEU A 169 4.15 -19.57 -38.92
C LEU A 169 3.10 -19.83 -37.84
N ASP A 170 1.95 -20.36 -38.23
CA ASP A 170 0.83 -20.67 -37.33
C ASP A 170 0.86 -22.18 -37.01
N VAL A 171 1.07 -22.53 -35.74
CA VAL A 171 1.45 -23.89 -35.31
C VAL A 171 0.42 -24.45 -34.34
N GLY A 172 -0.13 -25.62 -34.66
CA GLY A 172 -1.26 -26.22 -33.94
C GLY A 172 -2.62 -25.74 -34.45
N SER A 173 -2.67 -25.22 -35.68
CA SER A 173 -3.86 -24.66 -36.32
C SER A 173 -4.23 -25.48 -37.55
N CYS A 174 -5.16 -26.43 -37.38
CA CYS A 174 -5.68 -27.32 -38.43
C CYS A 174 -6.28 -26.61 -39.66
N PHE A 175 -6.47 -25.30 -39.61
CA PHE A 175 -6.79 -24.43 -40.74
C PHE A 175 -5.97 -23.14 -40.63
N ASN A 176 -5.94 -22.32 -41.68
CA ASN A 176 -5.10 -21.11 -41.73
C ASN A 176 -5.94 -19.81 -41.57
N PRO A 177 -6.28 -19.39 -40.34
CA PRO A 177 -7.14 -18.23 -40.08
C PRO A 177 -6.47 -16.87 -40.38
N PHE A 178 -5.14 -16.83 -40.48
CA PHE A 178 -4.39 -15.60 -40.74
C PHE A 178 -4.24 -15.27 -42.23
N LEU A 179 -4.49 -16.24 -43.12
CA LEU A 179 -4.41 -16.09 -44.59
C LEU A 179 -5.21 -14.90 -45.13
N LYS A 180 -6.26 -14.48 -44.40
CA LYS A 180 -7.13 -13.33 -44.71
C LYS A 180 -6.50 -11.95 -44.46
N PHE A 181 -5.31 -11.85 -43.89
CA PHE A 181 -4.64 -10.57 -43.64
C PHE A 181 -3.47 -10.38 -44.61
N GLU A 182 -3.57 -9.40 -45.50
CA GLU A 182 -2.54 -9.13 -46.52
C GLU A 182 -1.17 -8.76 -45.92
N GLU A 183 -1.13 -8.29 -44.68
CA GLU A 183 0.09 -7.94 -43.95
C GLU A 183 0.96 -9.16 -43.59
N PHE A 184 0.39 -10.36 -43.59
CA PHE A 184 1.12 -11.58 -43.32
C PHE A 184 1.44 -12.36 -44.60
N LEU A 185 2.50 -13.17 -44.51
CA LEU A 185 2.70 -14.32 -45.38
C LEU A 185 2.68 -15.56 -44.49
N THR A 186 1.61 -16.34 -44.59
CA THR A 186 1.17 -17.29 -43.56
C THR A 186 1.37 -18.74 -43.99
N VAL A 187 2.05 -19.53 -43.16
CA VAL A 187 2.08 -20.98 -43.29
C VAL A 187 1.44 -21.59 -42.03
N GLY A 188 0.33 -22.31 -42.20
CA GLY A 188 -0.28 -23.11 -41.15
C GLY A 188 0.36 -24.50 -41.09
N ILE A 189 0.66 -25.00 -39.89
CA ILE A 189 1.15 -26.36 -39.64
C ILE A 189 0.37 -26.98 -38.48
N ASP A 190 -0.13 -28.20 -38.66
CA ASP A 190 -0.75 -29.00 -37.59
C ASP A 190 -0.49 -30.49 -37.79
N ILE A 191 -0.79 -31.31 -36.77
CA ILE A 191 -0.61 -32.77 -36.77
C ILE A 191 -1.51 -33.41 -37.84
N VAL A 192 -2.75 -32.92 -38.00
CA VAL A 192 -3.63 -33.23 -39.14
C VAL A 192 -4.37 -31.97 -39.58
N PRO A 193 -4.29 -31.57 -40.87
CA PRO A 193 -5.00 -30.40 -41.39
C PRO A 193 -6.46 -30.73 -41.75
N ALA A 194 -7.37 -29.77 -41.50
CA ALA A 194 -8.76 -29.78 -41.92
C ALA A 194 -8.98 -29.09 -43.29
N VAL A 195 -7.93 -28.52 -43.89
CA VAL A 195 -7.92 -27.84 -45.20
C VAL A 195 -6.54 -27.93 -45.85
N GLU A 196 -6.47 -27.97 -47.17
CA GLU A 196 -5.23 -28.11 -47.96
C GLU A 196 -4.24 -26.93 -47.77
N SER A 197 -4.69 -25.79 -47.24
CA SER A 197 -3.86 -24.62 -46.93
C SER A 197 -3.05 -24.73 -45.63
N THR A 198 -3.11 -25.88 -44.94
CA THR A 198 -2.34 -26.20 -43.73
C THR A 198 -1.51 -27.46 -43.98
N ILE A 199 -0.22 -27.42 -43.65
CA ILE A 199 0.72 -28.51 -43.90
C ILE A 199 0.62 -29.55 -42.77
N ASN A 200 0.46 -30.82 -43.15
CA ASN A 200 0.49 -31.97 -42.24
C ASN A 200 1.91 -32.21 -41.71
N ASN A 201 2.06 -32.24 -40.38
CA ASN A 201 3.34 -32.41 -39.70
C ASN A 201 3.65 -33.86 -39.28
N SER A 202 2.72 -34.80 -39.45
CA SER A 202 2.82 -36.18 -38.95
C SER A 202 3.96 -36.99 -39.61
N THR A 203 4.26 -36.74 -40.89
CA THR A 203 5.15 -37.61 -41.70
C THR A 203 6.50 -37.00 -42.11
N ARG A 204 6.88 -35.81 -41.60
CA ARG A 204 8.14 -35.12 -42.00
C ARG A 204 9.01 -34.67 -40.83
N GLY A 205 9.84 -35.59 -40.32
CA GLY A 205 11.06 -35.21 -39.63
C GLY A 205 12.03 -34.52 -40.59
N ASN A 206 12.40 -33.27 -40.30
CA ASN A 206 13.38 -32.44 -41.00
C ASN A 206 13.06 -32.09 -42.47
N ALA A 207 12.38 -30.96 -42.71
CA ALA A 207 12.38 -30.27 -44.00
C ALA A 207 12.23 -28.74 -43.82
N GLU A 208 12.99 -27.96 -44.58
CA GLU A 208 12.82 -26.50 -44.67
C GLU A 208 11.64 -26.18 -45.61
N ILE A 209 10.84 -25.17 -45.28
CA ILE A 209 9.67 -24.77 -46.08
C ILE A 209 9.93 -23.42 -46.73
N GLY A 210 10.05 -23.43 -48.06
CA GLY A 210 10.20 -22.25 -48.91
C GLY A 210 8.90 -21.47 -49.10
N VAL A 211 9.01 -20.25 -49.62
CA VAL A 211 7.90 -19.28 -49.72
C VAL A 211 7.58 -18.99 -51.19
N THR A 212 6.38 -19.39 -51.63
CA THR A 212 5.73 -18.99 -52.90
C THR A 212 4.20 -19.19 -52.77
N ASP A 213 3.46 -18.55 -53.68
CA ASP A 213 2.04 -18.82 -53.99
C ASP A 213 0.98 -18.54 -52.91
N THR A 214 0.75 -17.25 -52.64
CA THR A 214 -0.51 -16.73 -52.04
C THR A 214 -0.92 -15.42 -52.70
N LEU A 215 -1.98 -15.44 -53.53
CA LEU A 215 -2.63 -14.25 -54.11
C LEU A 215 -4.02 -14.62 -54.67
N ASP A 216 -5.10 -14.10 -54.06
CA ASP A 216 -6.15 -13.32 -54.74
C ASP A 216 -7.36 -13.01 -53.83
N LEU A 217 -8.08 -11.94 -54.18
CA LEU A 217 -9.41 -11.45 -53.71
C LEU A 217 -9.49 -10.68 -52.37
N LEU A 218 -10.29 -9.60 -52.40
CA LEU A 218 -10.43 -8.49 -51.43
C LEU A 218 -11.91 -8.02 -51.32
N ASP A 219 -12.16 -6.96 -50.51
CA ASP A 219 -13.40 -6.14 -50.38
C ASP A 219 -14.64 -6.75 -49.65
N GLU A 220 -15.54 -5.99 -48.97
CA GLU A 220 -15.66 -4.53 -48.73
C GLU A 220 -16.43 -4.11 -47.41
N LYS A 221 -16.11 -2.91 -46.86
CA LYS A 221 -16.93 -1.86 -46.14
C LYS A 221 -17.86 -2.07 -44.88
N GLN A 222 -17.60 -1.22 -43.86
CA GLN A 222 -18.49 -0.28 -43.09
C GLN A 222 -19.73 -0.76 -42.24
N ALA A 223 -20.33 -0.03 -41.26
CA ALA A 223 -19.92 0.97 -40.22
C ALA A 223 -21.15 1.45 -39.34
N VAL A 224 -20.94 2.29 -38.29
CA VAL A 224 -21.86 3.33 -37.67
C VAL A 224 -22.61 3.12 -36.29
N ASN A 225 -22.09 3.80 -35.23
CA ASN A 225 -22.69 4.68 -34.16
C ASN A 225 -23.55 4.24 -32.92
N PHE A 226 -23.56 5.19 -31.94
CA PHE A 226 -24.04 5.20 -30.52
C PHE A 226 -25.34 6.02 -30.26
N CYS A 227 -26.00 5.82 -29.09
CA CYS A 227 -26.51 6.92 -28.21
C CYS A 227 -26.94 6.45 -26.78
N ALA A 228 -27.31 7.37 -25.86
CA ALA A 228 -27.50 7.14 -24.41
C ALA A 228 -28.61 8.00 -23.74
N VAL A 229 -28.87 7.86 -22.40
CA VAL A 229 -29.40 8.86 -21.39
C VAL A 229 -30.05 8.19 -20.14
N GLY A 230 -30.08 8.85 -18.95
CA GLY A 230 -30.74 8.39 -17.69
C GLY A 230 -31.27 9.52 -16.76
N ARG A 231 -31.83 9.22 -15.55
CA ARG A 231 -32.45 10.21 -14.60
C ARG A 231 -32.41 9.85 -13.07
N LYS A 232 -32.85 10.78 -12.19
CA LYS A 232 -32.97 10.71 -10.69
C LYS A 232 -34.30 11.32 -10.18
N PRO A 233 -34.80 11.00 -8.95
CA PRO A 233 -35.02 12.01 -7.88
C PRO A 233 -34.80 11.48 -6.42
N LYS A 234 -34.18 12.23 -5.47
CA LYS A 234 -34.68 13.16 -4.41
C LYS A 234 -35.31 12.55 -3.10
N LEU A 235 -35.09 13.26 -1.99
CA LEU A 235 -35.46 12.99 -0.57
C LEU A 235 -35.84 14.33 0.12
N PRO A 236 -36.51 14.37 1.29
CA PRO A 236 -35.78 14.77 2.52
C PRO A 236 -36.34 14.16 3.85
N ASP A 237 -35.48 14.04 4.90
CA ASP A 237 -35.84 14.43 6.30
C ASP A 237 -34.64 14.42 7.29
N TYR A 238 -33.44 14.81 6.85
CA TYR A 238 -32.18 14.67 7.60
C TYR A 238 -31.51 16.05 7.78
N MET A 239 -31.24 16.50 9.02
CA MET A 239 -30.38 17.68 9.30
C MET A 239 -29.17 17.38 10.21
N CYS A 240 -29.33 16.94 11.46
CA CYS A 240 -28.16 16.51 12.26
C CYS A 240 -27.51 15.24 11.70
N LYS A 241 -28.29 14.38 11.04
CA LYS A 241 -27.76 13.29 10.20
C LYS A 241 -27.15 13.81 8.89
N SER A 242 -27.49 15.01 8.42
CA SER A 242 -27.04 15.55 7.11
C SER A 242 -25.56 15.93 7.09
N LEU A 243 -24.91 16.35 8.17
CA LEU A 243 -23.44 16.53 8.10
C LEU A 243 -22.73 15.19 7.88
N ARG A 244 -23.14 14.14 8.61
CA ARG A 244 -22.59 12.78 8.44
C ARG A 244 -22.99 12.16 7.09
N TYR A 245 -24.24 12.32 6.67
CA TYR A 245 -24.79 11.78 5.44
C TYR A 245 -24.32 12.57 4.21
N CYS A 246 -24.30 13.90 4.22
CA CYS A 246 -23.72 14.70 3.14
C CYS A 246 -22.23 14.42 2.99
N PHE A 247 -21.43 14.38 4.06
CA PHE A 247 -20.01 14.04 3.92
C PHE A 247 -19.82 12.57 3.46
N SER A 248 -20.45 11.59 4.11
CA SER A 248 -20.28 10.18 3.73
C SER A 248 -20.96 9.81 2.41
N HIS A 249 -22.01 10.51 1.98
CA HIS A 249 -22.74 10.25 0.73
C HIS A 249 -22.22 11.12 -0.42
N CYS A 250 -21.62 12.29 -0.20
CA CYS A 250 -20.79 12.92 -1.22
C CYS A 250 -19.51 12.10 -1.45
N LEU A 251 -18.89 11.56 -0.39
CA LEU A 251 -17.70 10.73 -0.53
C LEU A 251 -18.05 9.31 -1.05
N TYR A 252 -19.17 8.71 -0.66
CA TYR A 252 -19.67 7.45 -1.25
C TYR A 252 -20.23 7.63 -2.67
N LEU A 253 -20.88 8.75 -2.99
CA LEU A 253 -21.27 9.06 -4.37
C LEU A 253 -20.04 9.38 -5.22
N ALA A 254 -19.03 10.06 -4.68
CA ALA A 254 -17.75 10.22 -5.36
C ALA A 254 -17.05 8.87 -5.56
N MET A 255 -17.01 7.98 -4.57
CA MET A 255 -16.44 6.63 -4.69
C MET A 255 -17.20 5.77 -5.69
N THR A 256 -18.54 5.73 -5.65
CA THR A 256 -19.34 4.94 -6.60
C THR A 256 -19.32 5.54 -8.00
N ARG A 257 -19.29 6.87 -8.17
CA ARG A 257 -19.01 7.49 -9.48
C ARG A 257 -17.57 7.25 -9.94
N LEU A 258 -16.58 7.23 -9.04
CA LEU A 258 -15.21 6.79 -9.36
C LEU A 258 -15.23 5.34 -9.84
N GLU A 259 -15.98 4.46 -9.17
CA GLU A 259 -16.05 3.02 -9.43
C GLU A 259 -16.81 2.68 -10.72
N GLU A 260 -17.81 3.48 -11.09
CA GLU A 260 -18.41 3.49 -12.43
C GLU A 260 -17.43 4.02 -13.50
N VAL A 261 -16.79 5.17 -13.28
CA VAL A 261 -15.79 5.74 -14.22
C VAL A 261 -14.56 4.83 -14.39
N ASN A 262 -14.22 4.03 -13.38
CA ASN A 262 -13.19 2.98 -13.38
C ASN A 262 -13.54 1.77 -14.29
N ARG A 263 -14.71 1.78 -14.96
CA ARG A 263 -15.04 0.90 -16.10
C ARG A 263 -14.82 1.55 -17.47
N GLU A 264 -14.92 2.88 -17.58
CA GLU A 264 -14.95 3.60 -18.86
C GLU A 264 -13.67 4.36 -19.18
N VAL A 265 -12.92 4.81 -18.16
CA VAL A 265 -11.68 5.60 -18.33
C VAL A 265 -10.57 5.03 -17.44
N ASN A 266 -9.36 4.93 -17.99
CA ASN A 266 -8.17 4.48 -17.27
C ASN A 266 -7.69 5.54 -16.26
N MET A 267 -8.38 5.60 -15.11
CA MET A 267 -8.34 6.71 -14.14
C MET A 267 -6.94 7.09 -13.62
N HIS A 268 -5.99 6.16 -13.66
CA HIS A 268 -4.57 6.44 -13.38
C HIS A 268 -3.99 7.55 -14.28
N SER A 269 -4.41 7.65 -15.56
CA SER A 269 -4.01 8.76 -16.43
C SER A 269 -4.66 10.07 -16.00
N SER A 270 -5.97 10.08 -15.70
CA SER A 270 -6.72 11.27 -15.27
C SER A 270 -6.17 11.90 -13.99
N VAL A 271 -5.81 11.09 -13.00
CA VAL A 271 -5.15 11.55 -11.77
C VAL A 271 -3.77 12.15 -12.09
N ARG A 272 -3.00 11.53 -12.98
CA ARG A 272 -1.70 12.05 -13.43
C ARG A 272 -1.82 13.40 -14.15
N TYR A 273 -2.84 13.57 -15.00
CA TYR A 273 -3.14 14.85 -15.65
C TYR A 273 -3.55 15.94 -14.65
N LEU A 274 -4.30 15.61 -13.59
CA LEU A 274 -4.62 16.56 -12.52
C LEU A 274 -3.36 17.04 -11.78
N GLY A 275 -2.40 16.14 -11.51
CA GLY A 275 -1.10 16.47 -10.93
C GLY A 275 -0.24 17.37 -11.84
N TYR A 276 -0.23 17.10 -13.16
CA TYR A 276 0.44 17.98 -14.12
C TYR A 276 -0.23 19.36 -14.22
N LEU A 277 -1.57 19.41 -14.24
CA LEU A 277 -2.34 20.65 -14.26
C LEU A 277 -2.02 21.54 -13.04
N ALA A 278 -1.93 20.96 -11.85
CA ALA A 278 -1.55 21.67 -10.64
C ALA A 278 -0.14 22.32 -10.74
N ARG A 279 0.85 21.59 -11.29
CA ARG A 279 2.21 22.12 -11.50
C ARG A 279 2.27 23.19 -12.60
N ILE A 280 1.51 23.04 -13.69
CA ILE A 280 1.42 24.03 -14.77
C ILE A 280 0.75 25.32 -14.24
N ASN A 281 -0.37 25.20 -13.52
CA ASN A 281 -1.07 26.34 -12.93
C ASN A 281 -0.18 27.10 -11.93
N LEU A 282 0.62 26.38 -11.13
CA LEU A 282 1.61 27.00 -10.23
C LEU A 282 2.73 27.72 -11.00
N LEU A 283 3.24 27.14 -12.09
CA LEU A 283 4.25 27.79 -12.93
C LEU A 283 3.70 29.09 -13.56
N VAL A 284 2.49 29.06 -14.11
CA VAL A 284 1.82 30.25 -14.67
C VAL A 284 1.62 31.33 -13.60
N ALA A 285 1.20 30.96 -12.39
CA ALA A 285 1.05 31.89 -11.27
C ALA A 285 2.38 32.57 -10.90
N ILE A 286 3.46 31.80 -10.80
CA ILE A 286 4.81 32.29 -10.49
C ILE A 286 5.33 33.22 -11.60
N CYS A 287 5.22 32.80 -12.87
CA CYS A 287 5.65 33.61 -14.01
C CYS A 287 4.87 34.93 -14.11
N LEU A 288 3.54 34.91 -13.93
CA LEU A 288 2.72 36.13 -13.92
C LEU A 288 3.10 37.07 -12.77
N GLY A 289 3.22 36.54 -11.54
CA GLY A 289 3.56 37.34 -10.37
C GLY A 289 4.95 38.00 -10.44
N LEU A 290 5.94 37.30 -11.01
CA LEU A 290 7.27 37.87 -11.27
C LEU A 290 7.26 38.87 -12.44
N TYR A 291 6.50 38.59 -13.51
CA TYR A 291 6.32 39.52 -14.62
C TYR A 291 5.69 40.85 -14.18
N VAL A 292 4.65 40.84 -13.34
CA VAL A 292 4.05 42.07 -12.80
C VAL A 292 5.05 42.88 -11.99
N ARG A 293 5.85 42.23 -11.13
CA ARG A 293 6.91 42.89 -10.37
C ARG A 293 7.95 43.51 -11.30
N TRP A 294 8.34 42.84 -12.39
CA TRP A 294 9.25 43.40 -13.40
C TRP A 294 8.64 44.59 -14.16
N GLU A 295 7.42 44.44 -14.69
CA GLU A 295 6.68 45.45 -15.45
C GLU A 295 6.56 46.79 -14.70
N LYS A 296 6.35 46.74 -13.37
CA LYS A 296 6.17 47.95 -12.54
C LYS A 296 7.45 48.49 -11.90
N THR A 297 8.49 47.67 -11.72
CA THR A 297 9.76 48.12 -11.09
C THR A 297 10.90 48.37 -12.07
N ALA A 298 10.77 47.90 -13.32
CA ALA A 298 11.84 47.85 -14.32
C ALA A 298 13.14 47.17 -13.83
N ASN A 299 13.09 46.40 -12.73
CA ASN A 299 14.28 45.87 -12.07
C ASN A 299 14.95 44.77 -12.91
N SER A 300 16.15 45.07 -13.41
CA SER A 300 16.96 44.17 -14.25
C SER A 300 17.27 42.83 -13.58
N LEU A 301 17.33 42.76 -12.24
CA LEU A 301 17.54 41.50 -11.52
C LEU A 301 16.40 40.49 -11.76
N ILE A 302 15.15 40.95 -11.87
CA ILE A 302 14.00 40.07 -12.12
C ILE A 302 14.06 39.53 -13.55
N LEU A 303 14.49 40.35 -14.51
CA LEU A 303 14.70 39.93 -15.90
C LEU A 303 15.83 38.89 -16.02
N VAL A 304 16.96 39.13 -15.33
CA VAL A 304 18.08 38.17 -15.27
C VAL A 304 17.65 36.85 -14.66
N ILE A 305 16.84 36.86 -13.59
CA ILE A 305 16.28 35.64 -12.99
C ILE A 305 15.33 34.91 -13.96
N PHE A 306 14.55 35.64 -14.76
CA PHE A 306 13.67 35.04 -15.77
C PHE A 306 14.47 34.35 -16.89
N ILE A 307 15.53 35.00 -17.39
CA ILE A 307 16.46 34.43 -18.38
C ILE A 307 17.19 33.20 -17.80
N LEU A 308 17.68 33.29 -16.56
CA LEU A 308 18.31 32.17 -15.86
C LEU A 308 17.32 31.00 -15.68
N GLY A 309 16.04 31.29 -15.42
CA GLY A 309 15.00 30.26 -15.32
C GLY A 309 14.73 29.52 -16.62
N LEU A 310 14.72 30.23 -17.76
CA LEU A 310 14.65 29.60 -19.08
C LEU A 310 15.88 28.72 -19.35
N PHE A 311 17.08 29.17 -18.95
CA PHE A 311 18.31 28.38 -19.07
C PHE A 311 18.31 27.13 -18.18
N VAL A 312 17.86 27.25 -16.92
CA VAL A 312 17.73 26.13 -15.96
C VAL A 312 16.69 25.11 -16.44
N LEU A 313 15.55 25.55 -16.96
CA LEU A 313 14.54 24.66 -17.56
C LEU A 313 15.05 24.03 -18.88
N GLY A 314 15.85 24.75 -19.65
CA GLY A 314 16.56 24.23 -20.83
C GLY A 314 17.52 23.10 -20.47
N ILE A 315 18.39 23.32 -19.48
CA ILE A 315 19.29 22.28 -18.95
C ILE A 315 18.51 21.09 -18.39
N ALA A 316 17.44 21.32 -17.62
CA ALA A 316 16.59 20.23 -17.12
C ALA A 316 15.97 19.42 -18.28
N SER A 317 15.54 20.09 -19.35
CA SER A 317 15.00 19.42 -20.56
C SER A 317 16.08 18.63 -21.31
N ILE A 318 17.30 19.17 -21.43
CA ILE A 318 18.43 18.48 -22.06
C ILE A 318 18.84 17.24 -21.25
N LEU A 319 18.94 17.37 -19.92
CA LEU A 319 19.22 16.26 -19.02
C LEU A 319 18.15 15.16 -19.09
N TYR A 320 16.88 15.54 -19.30
CA TYR A 320 15.79 14.59 -19.48
C TYR A 320 15.87 13.86 -20.83
N TYR A 321 15.83 14.60 -21.95
CA TYR A 321 15.66 14.02 -23.28
C TYR A 321 16.94 13.47 -23.92
N TYR A 322 18.09 14.11 -23.72
CA TYR A 322 19.35 13.69 -24.36
C TYR A 322 20.18 12.74 -23.48
N PHE A 323 20.24 13.00 -22.17
CA PHE A 323 21.06 12.21 -21.25
C PHE A 323 20.30 11.13 -20.47
N SER A 324 18.96 11.05 -20.61
CA SER A 324 18.09 10.14 -19.83
C SER A 324 18.25 10.28 -18.31
N MET A 325 18.77 11.41 -17.82
CA MET A 325 19.05 11.67 -16.40
C MET A 325 17.82 12.25 -15.68
N GLU A 326 16.71 11.50 -15.71
CA GLU A 326 15.40 11.91 -15.17
C GLU A 326 15.51 12.48 -13.75
N ALA A 327 16.26 11.81 -12.87
CA ALA A 327 16.42 12.21 -11.47
C ALA A 327 17.16 13.55 -11.32
N ALA A 328 18.15 13.86 -12.16
CA ALA A 328 18.86 15.14 -12.13
C ALA A 328 18.00 16.27 -12.72
N SER A 329 17.30 16.00 -13.82
CA SER A 329 16.32 16.94 -14.41
C SER A 329 15.23 17.34 -13.42
N LEU A 330 14.56 16.36 -12.81
CA LEU A 330 13.53 16.57 -11.79
C LEU A 330 14.09 17.28 -10.55
N SER A 331 15.32 16.96 -10.13
CA SER A 331 15.97 17.63 -9.00
C SER A 331 16.20 19.11 -9.27
N LEU A 332 16.77 19.44 -10.45
CA LEU A 332 17.02 20.81 -10.87
C LEU A 332 15.71 21.61 -11.01
N SER A 333 14.65 20.99 -11.55
CA SER A 333 13.33 21.60 -11.67
C SER A 333 12.70 21.92 -10.31
N ASN A 334 12.68 20.96 -9.37
CA ASN A 334 12.10 21.17 -8.03
C ASN A 334 12.86 22.22 -7.22
N LEU A 335 14.20 22.22 -7.30
CA LEU A 335 15.04 23.26 -6.71
C LEU A 335 14.66 24.66 -7.25
N TRP A 336 14.46 24.77 -8.56
CA TRP A 336 14.08 26.03 -9.21
C TRP A 336 12.67 26.49 -8.86
N PHE A 337 11.70 25.57 -8.75
CA PHE A 337 10.34 25.88 -8.27
C PHE A 337 10.35 26.47 -6.85
N GLY A 338 11.11 25.86 -5.93
CA GLY A 338 11.29 26.39 -4.57
C GLY A 338 11.90 27.79 -4.56
N PHE A 339 12.92 28.02 -5.40
CA PHE A 339 13.58 29.31 -5.53
C PHE A 339 12.65 30.42 -6.06
N LEU A 340 11.95 30.17 -7.17
CA LEU A 340 11.04 31.17 -7.75
C LEU A 340 9.85 31.48 -6.82
N LEU A 341 9.30 30.48 -6.12
CA LEU A 341 8.20 30.69 -5.19
C LEU A 341 8.65 31.43 -3.92
N GLY A 342 9.87 31.17 -3.43
CA GLY A 342 10.48 31.97 -2.37
C GLY A 342 10.69 33.43 -2.78
N LEU A 343 11.24 33.68 -3.97
CA LEU A 343 11.42 35.03 -4.50
C LEU A 343 10.09 35.80 -4.59
N LEU A 344 9.01 35.13 -4.99
CA LEU A 344 7.67 35.69 -5.04
C LEU A 344 7.12 36.12 -3.66
N CYS A 345 7.56 35.46 -2.58
CA CYS A 345 7.21 35.79 -1.19
C CYS A 345 7.94 37.03 -0.65
N PHE A 346 9.21 37.22 -1.04
CA PHE A 346 10.10 38.25 -0.47
C PHE A 346 10.13 39.56 -1.25
N LEU A 347 9.88 39.53 -2.58
CA LEU A 347 9.75 40.73 -3.40
C LEU A 347 8.53 41.56 -2.99
N ASP A 348 8.63 42.89 -3.14
CA ASP A 348 7.62 43.82 -2.64
C ASP A 348 6.27 43.73 -3.37
N ASN A 349 5.22 44.06 -2.63
CA ASN A 349 3.81 43.95 -3.01
C ASN A 349 2.98 45.17 -2.57
N SER A 350 3.59 46.12 -1.85
CA SER A 350 2.90 47.27 -1.23
C SER A 350 2.24 48.21 -2.25
N SER A 351 2.90 48.48 -3.37
CA SER A 351 2.44 49.32 -4.48
C SER A 351 1.53 48.61 -5.50
N PHE A 352 1.34 47.29 -5.40
CA PHE A 352 0.67 46.47 -6.43
C PHE A 352 -0.71 45.93 -6.02
N LYS A 353 -1.25 46.40 -4.89
CA LYS A 353 -2.50 45.87 -4.29
C LYS A 353 -3.72 45.91 -5.22
N ASN A 354 -3.78 46.88 -6.13
CA ASN A 354 -4.94 47.12 -7.00
C ASN A 354 -4.69 46.70 -8.47
N ASP A 355 -3.60 45.98 -8.79
CA ASP A 355 -3.36 45.50 -10.15
C ASP A 355 -4.05 44.16 -10.41
N VAL A 356 -4.90 44.11 -11.45
CA VAL A 356 -5.66 42.93 -11.88
C VAL A 356 -4.76 41.71 -12.13
N LYS A 357 -3.51 41.92 -12.57
CA LYS A 357 -2.55 40.83 -12.82
C LYS A 357 -1.98 40.23 -11.52
N GLU A 358 -1.77 41.05 -10.47
CA GLU A 358 -1.36 40.58 -9.13
C GLU A 358 -2.56 39.98 -8.38
N GLU A 359 -3.80 40.42 -8.64
CA GLU A 359 -4.99 39.73 -8.16
C GLU A 359 -5.19 38.36 -8.83
N SER A 360 -5.07 38.30 -10.16
CA SER A 360 -5.07 37.05 -10.94
C SER A 360 -4.00 36.07 -10.44
N THR A 361 -2.80 36.57 -10.11
CA THR A 361 -1.72 35.78 -9.50
C THR A 361 -2.16 35.11 -8.19
N LYS A 362 -2.86 35.84 -7.30
CA LYS A 362 -3.36 35.29 -6.02
C LYS A 362 -4.42 34.21 -6.24
N TYR A 363 -5.33 34.41 -7.18
CA TYR A 363 -6.33 33.39 -7.54
C TYR A 363 -5.71 32.14 -8.16
N LEU A 364 -4.69 32.28 -9.02
CA LEU A 364 -3.95 31.15 -9.57
C LEU A 364 -3.18 30.38 -8.47
N LEU A 365 -2.52 31.06 -7.54
CA LEU A 365 -1.87 30.43 -6.37
C LEU A 365 -2.89 29.66 -5.50
N LEU A 366 -4.04 30.25 -5.19
CA LEU A 366 -5.10 29.59 -4.43
C LEU A 366 -5.66 28.37 -5.19
N THR A 367 -5.80 28.47 -6.51
CA THR A 367 -6.22 27.35 -7.37
C THR A 367 -5.21 26.21 -7.35
N SER A 368 -3.91 26.50 -7.35
CA SER A 368 -2.85 25.48 -7.21
C SER A 368 -2.95 24.72 -5.88
N ILE A 369 -3.26 25.40 -4.78
CA ILE A 369 -3.48 24.76 -3.46
C ILE A 369 -4.66 23.79 -3.55
N VAL A 370 -5.79 24.23 -4.10
CA VAL A 370 -7.00 23.40 -4.21
C VAL A 370 -6.77 22.19 -5.12
N LEU A 371 -6.16 22.38 -6.30
CA LEU A 371 -5.82 21.28 -7.22
C LEU A 371 -4.84 20.27 -6.58
N ARG A 372 -3.85 20.75 -5.83
CA ARG A 372 -2.87 19.91 -5.11
C ARG A 372 -3.54 19.07 -4.03
N ILE A 373 -4.43 19.65 -3.22
CA ILE A 373 -5.18 18.93 -2.18
C ILE A 373 -6.12 17.89 -2.81
N LEU A 374 -6.83 18.25 -3.88
CA LEU A 374 -7.72 17.32 -4.59
C LEU A 374 -6.93 16.14 -5.21
N CYS A 375 -5.81 16.39 -5.87
CA CYS A 375 -4.96 15.33 -6.44
C CYS A 375 -4.44 14.39 -5.33
N ALA A 376 -3.85 14.96 -4.28
CA ALA A 376 -3.30 14.23 -3.14
C ALA A 376 -4.36 13.40 -2.38
N LEU A 377 -5.62 13.83 -2.37
CA LEU A 377 -6.74 13.09 -1.79
C LEU A 377 -7.22 11.96 -2.71
N VAL A 378 -7.38 12.22 -4.01
CA VAL A 378 -7.84 11.22 -4.99
C VAL A 378 -6.83 10.09 -5.16
N GLU A 379 -5.52 10.40 -5.21
CA GLU A 379 -4.44 9.41 -5.24
C GLU A 379 -4.54 8.41 -4.07
N ARG A 380 -4.86 8.91 -2.87
CA ARG A 380 -4.94 8.13 -1.62
C ARG A 380 -6.25 7.34 -1.51
N ILE A 381 -7.38 7.93 -1.88
CA ILE A 381 -8.68 7.23 -1.93
C ILE A 381 -8.64 6.09 -2.97
N SER A 382 -7.96 6.31 -4.10
CA SER A 382 -7.83 5.33 -5.19
C SER A 382 -6.74 4.27 -4.95
N GLY A 383 -6.01 4.33 -3.83
CA GLY A 383 -4.97 3.35 -3.48
C GLY A 383 -3.67 3.43 -4.30
N TYR A 384 -3.48 4.46 -5.15
CA TYR A 384 -2.30 4.57 -6.02
C TYR A 384 -1.01 4.99 -5.29
N VAL A 385 -1.09 5.49 -4.04
CA VAL A 385 0.09 5.94 -3.27
C VAL A 385 0.85 4.76 -2.67
N ARG A 386 1.99 4.40 -3.28
CA ARG A 386 2.96 3.47 -2.69
C ARG A 386 3.82 4.17 -1.63
N HIS A 387 3.31 4.24 -0.39
CA HIS A 387 4.04 4.82 0.74
C HIS A 387 5.44 4.20 0.91
N ARG A 388 6.47 5.04 1.10
CA ARG A 388 7.86 4.63 1.33
C ARG A 388 8.36 5.17 2.68
N PRO A 389 9.25 4.44 3.38
CA PRO A 389 9.86 4.92 4.62
C PRO A 389 10.99 5.90 4.31
N THR A 390 10.68 7.20 4.41
CA THR A 390 11.63 8.32 4.27
C THR A 390 11.35 9.36 5.35
N LEU A 391 12.38 10.10 5.79
CA LEU A 391 12.19 11.24 6.70
C LEU A 391 11.65 12.46 5.92
N LEU A 392 12.32 12.80 4.83
CA LEU A 392 11.99 13.86 3.88
C LEU A 392 12.19 13.29 2.47
N THR A 393 11.34 13.64 1.52
CA THR A 393 11.52 13.27 0.10
C THR A 393 12.54 14.19 -0.57
N THR A 394 13.09 13.75 -1.71
CA THR A 394 13.98 14.59 -2.53
C THR A 394 13.28 15.83 -3.08
N VAL A 395 11.97 15.75 -3.36
CA VAL A 395 11.14 16.87 -3.82
C VAL A 395 11.01 17.93 -2.73
N GLU A 396 10.54 17.53 -1.54
CA GLU A 396 10.41 18.45 -0.39
C GLU A 396 11.76 19.07 -0.04
N PHE A 397 12.85 18.28 0.02
CA PHE A 397 14.18 18.79 0.32
C PHE A 397 14.66 19.86 -0.66
N LEU A 398 14.46 19.65 -1.97
CA LEU A 398 14.95 20.58 -2.98
C LEU A 398 14.06 21.83 -3.08
N GLU A 399 12.75 21.70 -2.91
CA GLU A 399 11.84 22.86 -2.84
C GLU A 399 12.15 23.71 -1.59
N LEU A 400 12.45 23.10 -0.43
CA LEU A 400 12.92 23.78 0.79
C LEU A 400 14.27 24.47 0.58
N VAL A 401 15.27 23.78 0.01
CA VAL A 401 16.59 24.38 -0.28
C VAL A 401 16.49 25.54 -1.27
N GLY A 402 15.66 25.42 -2.30
CA GLY A 402 15.42 26.51 -3.26
C GLY A 402 14.83 27.75 -2.57
N PHE A 403 13.83 27.57 -1.72
CA PHE A 403 13.22 28.64 -0.94
C PHE A 403 14.21 29.30 0.04
N ALA A 404 15.08 28.50 0.69
CA ALA A 404 16.16 29.01 1.54
C ALA A 404 17.19 29.84 0.75
N ILE A 405 17.58 29.40 -0.44
CA ILE A 405 18.45 30.18 -1.35
C ILE A 405 17.76 31.49 -1.75
N ALA A 406 16.47 31.48 -2.05
CA ALA A 406 15.74 32.71 -2.40
C ALA A 406 15.71 33.75 -1.27
N SER A 407 15.74 33.34 0.00
CA SER A 407 15.78 34.30 1.12
C SER A 407 17.08 35.11 1.20
N THR A 408 18.16 34.67 0.54
CA THR A 408 19.43 35.43 0.45
C THR A 408 19.31 36.74 -0.31
N THR A 409 18.18 37.01 -1.00
CA THR A 409 17.88 38.34 -1.57
C THR A 409 17.45 39.36 -0.51
N MET A 410 17.29 38.95 0.76
CA MET A 410 16.97 39.82 1.90
C MET A 410 18.22 40.20 2.70
N LEU A 411 18.10 41.21 3.57
CA LEU A 411 19.12 41.55 4.57
C LEU A 411 19.51 40.32 5.41
N VAL A 412 20.80 40.19 5.74
CA VAL A 412 21.42 38.97 6.31
C VAL A 412 20.69 38.44 7.56
N GLU A 413 20.29 39.31 8.48
CA GLU A 413 19.57 38.92 9.71
C GLU A 413 18.19 38.32 9.41
N LYS A 414 17.51 38.86 8.38
CA LYS A 414 16.18 38.42 7.93
C LYS A 414 16.28 37.15 7.11
N SER A 415 17.29 37.03 6.24
CA SER A 415 17.55 35.79 5.49
C SER A 415 17.91 34.63 6.42
N LEU A 416 18.74 34.85 7.44
CA LEU A 416 19.08 33.83 8.44
C LEU A 416 17.85 33.40 9.26
N SER A 417 16.99 34.34 9.66
CA SER A 417 15.71 34.02 10.31
C SER A 417 14.83 33.13 9.44
N VAL A 418 14.72 33.43 8.14
CA VAL A 418 13.95 32.63 7.17
C VAL A 418 14.58 31.26 6.90
N ILE A 419 15.91 31.16 6.81
CA ILE A 419 16.62 29.87 6.65
C ILE A 419 16.34 28.96 7.85
N LEU A 420 16.37 29.48 9.08
CA LEU A 420 15.98 28.72 10.27
C LEU A 420 14.49 28.30 10.23
N LEU A 421 13.59 29.17 9.74
CA LEU A 421 12.18 28.83 9.58
C LEU A 421 11.95 27.72 8.53
N VAL A 422 12.76 27.66 7.47
CA VAL A 422 12.76 26.55 6.49
C VAL A 422 13.23 25.25 7.14
N VAL A 423 14.27 25.29 7.99
CA VAL A 423 14.70 24.13 8.79
C VAL A 423 13.60 23.70 9.75
N ALA A 424 12.92 24.65 10.41
CA ALA A 424 11.78 24.38 11.28
C ALA A 424 10.63 23.68 10.53
N LEU A 425 10.31 24.14 9.32
CA LEU A 425 9.31 23.52 8.43
C LEU A 425 9.73 22.10 8.01
N ALA A 426 11.02 21.88 7.71
CA ALA A 426 11.55 20.56 7.40
C ALA A 426 11.38 19.60 8.60
N MET A 427 11.67 20.06 9.82
CA MET A 427 11.50 19.27 11.04
C MET A 427 10.03 18.95 11.32
N LEU A 428 9.11 19.90 11.10
CA LEU A 428 7.67 19.68 11.19
C LEU A 428 7.16 18.65 10.16
N ILE A 429 7.65 18.69 8.92
CA ILE A 429 7.30 17.70 7.89
C ILE A 429 7.73 16.29 8.31
N ILE A 430 8.91 16.13 8.91
CA ILE A 430 9.39 14.84 9.42
C ILE A 430 8.52 14.40 10.62
N ASP A 431 8.19 15.30 11.54
CA ASP A 431 7.36 15.00 12.74
C ASP A 431 5.95 14.50 12.34
N LEU A 432 5.31 15.17 11.38
CA LEU A 432 4.04 14.75 10.77
C LEU A 432 4.18 13.37 10.08
N ARG A 433 5.27 13.16 9.33
CA ARG A 433 5.51 11.92 8.57
C ARG A 433 5.83 10.71 9.47
N MET A 434 6.49 10.93 10.60
CA MET A 434 6.69 9.92 11.65
C MET A 434 5.40 9.62 12.44
N LYS A 435 4.44 10.56 12.43
CA LYS A 435 3.14 10.51 13.12
C LYS A 435 3.22 10.68 14.65
N SER A 436 4.25 11.37 15.15
CA SER A 436 4.49 11.61 16.57
C SER A 436 3.25 12.17 17.28
N PHE A 437 3.07 11.80 18.55
CA PHE A 437 1.87 12.15 19.35
C PHE A 437 1.56 13.66 19.40
N LEU A 438 2.58 14.54 19.30
CA LEU A 438 2.45 15.99 19.34
C LEU A 438 2.58 16.69 17.98
N ALA A 439 2.67 15.95 16.86
CA ALA A 439 2.88 16.54 15.54
C ALA A 439 1.72 17.45 15.07
N ILE A 440 0.47 17.14 15.45
CA ILE A 440 -0.69 18.00 15.15
C ILE A 440 -0.68 19.28 16.01
N PRO A 441 -0.49 19.22 17.36
CA PRO A 441 -0.18 20.39 18.16
C PRO A 441 0.96 21.25 17.58
N ASN A 442 2.07 20.65 17.17
CA ASN A 442 3.20 21.35 16.55
C ASN A 442 2.79 22.05 15.24
N LEU A 443 2.01 21.41 14.37
CA LEU A 443 1.47 22.02 13.16
C LEU A 443 0.57 23.24 13.47
N VAL A 444 -0.26 23.16 14.51
CA VAL A 444 -1.11 24.29 14.94
C VAL A 444 -0.26 25.43 15.53
N ILE A 445 0.71 25.12 16.39
CA ILE A 445 1.65 26.10 16.97
C ILE A 445 2.43 26.79 15.85
N PHE A 446 2.98 26.04 14.90
CA PHE A 446 3.71 26.57 13.74
C PHE A 446 2.80 27.46 12.90
N ALA A 447 1.61 26.99 12.52
CA ALA A 447 0.66 27.76 11.72
C ALA A 447 0.20 29.06 12.41
N VAL A 448 -0.04 29.05 13.72
CA VAL A 448 -0.38 30.27 14.48
C VAL A 448 0.80 31.23 14.55
N LEU A 449 2.00 30.74 14.88
CA LEU A 449 3.19 31.58 15.06
C LEU A 449 3.77 32.11 13.75
N LEU A 450 3.50 31.47 12.61
CA LEU A 450 3.78 32.00 11.28
C LEU A 450 3.07 33.33 10.97
N PHE A 451 1.93 33.59 11.61
CA PHE A 451 1.16 34.83 11.43
C PHE A 451 1.38 35.84 12.57
N PHE A 452 2.30 35.57 13.51
CA PHE A 452 2.70 36.52 14.56
C PHE A 452 3.82 37.45 14.07
N SER A 453 3.72 38.73 14.44
CA SER A 453 4.56 39.84 13.95
C SER A 453 6.08 39.77 14.26
N SER A 454 6.57 38.72 14.94
CA SER A 454 8.00 38.54 15.22
C SER A 454 8.78 38.04 14.00
N LEU A 455 8.09 37.46 13.02
CA LEU A 455 8.55 37.40 11.64
C LEU A 455 7.91 38.61 10.94
N GLU A 456 8.72 39.52 10.40
CA GLU A 456 8.19 40.57 9.52
C GLU A 456 7.44 39.89 8.38
N THR A 457 6.12 40.16 8.28
CA THR A 457 5.21 39.33 7.48
C THR A 457 5.67 39.22 6.02
N PRO A 458 5.69 38.01 5.41
CA PRO A 458 6.11 37.83 4.02
C PRO A 458 5.26 38.72 3.11
N LYS A 459 5.93 39.50 2.24
CA LYS A 459 5.31 40.58 1.47
C LYS A 459 4.20 40.07 0.54
N ASN A 460 4.30 38.81 0.10
CA ASN A 460 3.18 38.07 -0.47
C ASN A 460 2.78 36.88 0.44
N PRO A 461 1.78 37.04 1.34
CA PRO A 461 1.36 35.97 2.24
C PRO A 461 0.61 34.84 1.51
N VAL A 462 0.03 35.09 0.33
CA VAL A 462 -0.67 34.06 -0.47
C VAL A 462 0.35 33.11 -1.11
N ALA A 463 1.46 33.64 -1.63
CA ALA A 463 2.58 32.83 -2.13
C ALA A 463 3.19 31.97 -1.00
N PHE A 464 3.36 32.55 0.20
CA PHE A 464 3.88 31.84 1.35
C PHE A 464 2.94 30.71 1.84
N ALA A 465 1.63 30.99 1.93
CA ALA A 465 0.62 29.98 2.23
C ALA A 465 0.58 28.86 1.17
N CYS A 466 0.78 29.20 -0.12
CA CYS A 466 0.87 28.22 -1.20
C CYS A 466 2.07 27.28 -1.01
N PHE A 467 3.26 27.81 -0.68
CA PHE A 467 4.44 26.99 -0.39
C PHE A 467 4.22 26.07 0.81
N PHE A 468 3.76 26.62 1.93
CA PHE A 468 3.50 25.90 3.18
C PHE A 468 2.49 24.76 3.02
N ILE A 469 1.33 25.05 2.40
CA ILE A 469 0.24 24.06 2.26
C ILE A 469 0.60 22.99 1.23
N CYS A 470 1.22 23.32 0.10
CA CYS A 470 1.59 22.34 -0.93
C CYS A 470 2.63 21.31 -0.46
N LEU A 471 3.51 21.69 0.48
CA LEU A 471 4.44 20.78 1.16
C LEU A 471 3.75 19.94 2.23
N ILE A 472 2.94 20.56 3.11
CA ILE A 472 2.33 19.86 4.26
C ILE A 472 1.16 18.93 3.87
N THR A 473 0.50 19.17 2.74
CA THR A 473 -0.65 18.37 2.26
C THR A 473 -0.38 16.86 2.29
N ASP A 474 0.77 16.40 1.76
CA ASP A 474 1.10 14.98 1.72
C ASP A 474 1.37 14.35 3.10
N PRO A 475 2.32 14.85 3.94
CA PRO A 475 2.57 14.28 5.26
C PRO A 475 1.35 14.38 6.18
N PHE A 476 0.54 15.45 6.09
CA PHE A 476 -0.70 15.57 6.85
C PHE A 476 -1.74 14.50 6.47
N LEU A 477 -1.99 14.29 5.17
CA LEU A 477 -2.87 13.22 4.71
C LEU A 477 -2.29 11.83 5.03
N ASP A 478 -0.96 11.65 4.98
CA ASP A 478 -0.30 10.38 5.29
C ASP A 478 -0.47 9.97 6.77
N ILE A 479 -0.64 10.88 7.72
CA ILE A 479 -1.04 10.55 9.11
C ILE A 479 -2.29 9.65 9.09
N TYR A 480 -3.27 10.00 8.25
CA TYR A 480 -4.48 9.20 8.06
C TYR A 480 -4.24 7.99 7.15
N PHE A 481 -3.79 8.19 5.91
CA PHE A 481 -3.84 7.13 4.88
C PHE A 481 -2.68 6.12 4.95
N SER A 482 -1.48 6.51 5.41
CA SER A 482 -0.33 5.59 5.40
C SER A 482 -0.48 4.43 6.39
N GLY A 483 -0.46 3.21 5.86
CA GLY A 483 -0.49 1.94 6.59
C GLY A 483 0.88 1.38 7.00
N LEU A 484 1.95 2.19 6.93
CA LEU A 484 3.29 1.79 7.40
C LEU A 484 3.29 1.57 8.92
N SER A 485 3.88 0.47 9.39
CA SER A 485 4.11 0.19 10.81
C SER A 485 4.99 1.27 11.46
N VAL A 486 5.04 1.30 12.80
CA VAL A 486 5.96 2.19 13.54
C VAL A 486 7.41 1.95 13.08
N THR A 487 7.86 0.69 13.10
CA THR A 487 9.24 0.33 12.78
C THR A 487 9.57 0.49 11.29
N GLU A 488 8.58 0.40 10.40
CA GLU A 488 8.70 0.80 9.00
C GLU A 488 8.91 2.31 8.86
N ARG A 489 8.10 3.16 9.50
CA ARG A 489 8.27 4.63 9.43
C ARG A 489 9.63 5.08 9.96
N TRP A 490 10.01 4.58 11.13
CA TRP A 490 11.28 4.90 11.78
C TRP A 490 12.50 4.18 11.17
N LYS A 491 12.31 3.30 10.17
CA LYS A 491 13.38 2.53 9.50
C LYS A 491 14.60 3.37 9.07
N PRO A 492 14.47 4.59 8.48
CA PRO A 492 15.63 5.41 8.08
C PRO A 492 16.47 5.91 9.25
N PHE A 493 15.88 6.02 10.44
CA PHE A 493 16.56 6.42 11.67
C PHE A 493 17.13 5.21 12.41
N LEU A 494 16.31 4.17 12.60
CA LEU A 494 16.69 2.93 13.27
C LEU A 494 17.87 2.25 12.57
N TYR A 495 17.79 2.02 11.26
CA TYR A 495 18.82 1.29 10.52
C TYR A 495 20.12 2.10 10.27
N ARG A 496 20.17 3.38 10.65
CA ARG A 496 21.31 4.27 10.38
C ARG A 496 22.57 3.86 11.18
N GLY A 497 23.74 3.99 10.58
CA GLY A 497 25.02 3.54 11.17
C GLY A 497 25.38 4.21 12.51
N ARG A 498 26.13 3.48 13.36
CA ARG A 498 26.53 3.88 14.74
C ARG A 498 27.06 5.31 14.84
N ILE A 499 27.93 5.72 13.92
CA ILE A 499 28.57 7.03 13.90
C ILE A 499 27.53 8.13 13.62
N CYS A 500 26.72 7.97 12.57
CA CYS A 500 25.63 8.89 12.24
C CYS A 500 24.64 9.07 13.40
N ARG A 501 24.25 7.98 14.09
CA ARG A 501 23.32 8.07 15.24
C ARG A 501 23.94 8.83 16.41
N ARG A 502 25.23 8.61 16.73
CA ARG A 502 25.95 9.38 17.77
C ARG A 502 26.09 10.85 17.41
N LEU A 503 26.43 11.18 16.16
CA LEU A 503 26.48 12.56 15.68
C LEU A 503 25.10 13.23 15.78
N SER A 504 24.00 12.50 15.53
CA SER A 504 22.64 13.03 15.67
C SER A 504 22.35 13.56 17.09
N VAL A 505 22.80 12.86 18.14
CA VAL A 505 22.65 13.31 19.54
C VAL A 505 23.49 14.56 19.81
N VAL A 506 24.70 14.64 19.25
CA VAL A 506 25.54 15.84 19.38
C VAL A 506 24.92 17.04 18.68
N PHE A 507 24.39 16.87 17.45
CA PHE A 507 23.68 17.93 16.75
C PHE A 507 22.40 18.37 17.48
N THR A 508 21.65 17.43 18.08
CA THR A 508 20.53 17.75 18.97
C THR A 508 21.01 18.63 20.13
N GLY A 509 22.04 18.21 20.88
CA GLY A 509 22.57 19.00 22.00
C GLY A 509 23.08 20.40 21.62
N MET A 510 23.64 20.57 20.42
CA MET A 510 24.04 21.89 19.90
C MET A 510 22.83 22.77 19.53
N ILE A 511 21.75 22.17 19.00
CA ILE A 511 20.47 22.83 18.74
C ILE A 511 19.84 23.32 20.05
N GLU A 512 19.75 22.45 21.06
CA GLU A 512 19.23 22.81 22.39
C GLU A 512 20.04 23.93 23.04
N LEU A 513 21.38 23.81 23.04
CA LEU A 513 22.26 24.83 23.60
C LEU A 513 22.12 26.18 22.88
N THR A 514 21.90 26.18 21.57
CA THR A 514 21.65 27.41 20.79
C THR A 514 20.33 28.06 21.19
N PHE A 515 19.26 27.27 21.37
CA PHE A 515 17.99 27.77 21.91
C PHE A 515 18.13 28.35 23.32
N PHE A 516 18.89 27.71 24.21
CA PHE A 516 19.16 28.23 25.55
C PHE A 516 19.92 29.57 25.53
N ILE A 517 20.95 29.70 24.69
CA ILE A 517 21.71 30.96 24.53
C ILE A 517 20.81 32.08 23.98
N LEU A 518 19.99 31.80 22.96
CA LEU A 518 19.02 32.76 22.42
C LEU A 518 17.94 33.13 23.45
N SER A 519 17.54 32.19 24.31
CA SER A 519 16.62 32.44 25.43
C SER A 519 17.24 33.33 26.51
N ALA A 520 18.55 33.19 26.76
CA ALA A 520 19.30 34.00 27.71
C ALA A 520 19.45 35.46 27.27
N PHE A 521 19.42 35.76 25.97
CA PHE A 521 19.46 37.16 25.49
C PHE A 521 18.29 38.02 25.98
N LYS A 522 17.17 37.42 26.42
CA LYS A 522 16.07 38.14 27.09
C LYS A 522 16.51 38.82 28.39
N LEU A 523 17.58 38.37 29.05
CA LEU A 523 18.17 39.01 30.23
C LEU A 523 18.73 40.43 29.97
N ARG A 524 18.91 40.82 28.70
CA ARG A 524 19.33 42.18 28.31
C ARG A 524 18.20 43.22 28.40
N ASP A 525 16.95 42.77 28.56
CA ASP A 525 15.77 43.63 28.64
C ASP A 525 15.64 44.27 30.03
N THR A 526 16.05 45.53 30.15
CA THR A 526 16.12 46.25 31.42
C THR A 526 14.76 46.63 32.01
N HIS A 527 13.67 46.61 31.23
CA HIS A 527 12.38 47.15 31.67
C HIS A 527 11.66 46.26 32.70
N LEU A 528 11.99 44.97 32.78
CA LEU A 528 11.33 44.00 33.68
C LEU A 528 12.32 43.07 34.42
N TRP A 529 13.58 43.50 34.58
CA TRP A 529 14.68 42.68 35.11
C TRP A 529 14.37 41.95 36.43
N TYR A 530 13.66 42.58 37.36
CA TYR A 530 13.22 41.99 38.64
C TYR A 530 12.37 40.71 38.50
N PHE A 531 11.61 40.56 37.41
CA PHE A 531 10.82 39.35 37.13
C PHE A 531 11.53 38.43 36.14
N VAL A 532 12.18 39.01 35.12
CA VAL A 532 12.86 38.26 34.05
C VAL A 532 14.05 37.46 34.59
N ILE A 533 14.89 38.03 35.46
CA ILE A 533 16.09 37.34 35.95
C ILE A 533 15.75 36.15 36.88
N PRO A 534 14.88 36.27 37.91
CA PRO A 534 14.52 35.13 38.74
C PRO A 534 13.74 34.06 37.97
N GLY A 535 12.82 34.48 37.08
CA GLY A 535 12.08 33.57 36.21
C GLY A 535 13.01 32.75 35.31
N PHE A 536 13.88 33.42 34.55
CA PHE A 536 14.87 32.73 33.71
C PHE A 536 15.84 31.86 34.52
N SER A 537 16.26 32.30 35.72
CA SER A 537 17.14 31.49 36.57
C SER A 537 16.47 30.18 37.01
N ILE A 538 15.22 30.25 37.51
CA ILE A 538 14.49 29.06 37.99
C ILE A 538 14.16 28.12 36.82
N PHE A 539 13.53 28.64 35.76
CA PHE A 539 13.10 27.81 34.63
C PHE A 539 14.27 27.36 33.75
N GLY A 540 15.34 28.16 33.65
CA GLY A 540 16.57 27.81 32.93
C GLY A 540 17.38 26.70 33.62
N ILE A 541 17.51 26.74 34.96
CA ILE A 541 18.13 25.63 35.72
C ILE A 541 17.29 24.35 35.58
N PHE A 542 15.95 24.45 35.69
CA PHE A 542 15.06 23.31 35.48
C PHE A 542 15.18 22.74 34.06
N TRP A 543 15.18 23.59 33.03
CA TRP A 543 15.38 23.23 31.64
C TRP A 543 16.71 22.51 31.42
N MET A 544 17.82 23.05 31.95
CA MET A 544 19.15 22.44 31.85
C MET A 544 19.19 21.03 32.46
N ILE A 545 18.56 20.82 33.62
CA ILE A 545 18.52 19.49 34.26
C ILE A 545 17.69 18.52 33.40
N CYS A 546 16.52 18.94 32.91
CA CYS A 546 15.68 18.12 32.03
C CYS A 546 16.39 17.78 30.70
N HIS A 547 17.16 18.73 30.12
CA HIS A 547 17.84 18.53 28.84
C HIS A 547 19.11 17.70 28.94
N ILE A 548 19.82 17.75 30.09
CA ILE A 548 20.89 16.78 30.39
C ILE A 548 20.31 15.36 30.49
N ILE A 549 19.15 15.18 31.15
CA ILE A 549 18.46 13.88 31.21
C ILE A 549 18.00 13.44 29.82
N PHE A 550 17.42 14.33 29.01
CA PHE A 550 17.02 14.07 27.63
C PHE A 550 18.18 13.54 26.78
N LEU A 551 19.31 14.24 26.73
CA LEU A 551 20.49 13.81 25.98
C LEU A 551 21.05 12.46 26.48
N LEU A 552 21.00 12.21 27.79
CA LEU A 552 21.33 10.90 28.36
C LEU A 552 20.34 9.80 27.95
N THR A 553 19.02 10.06 27.87
CA THR A 553 18.04 9.07 27.38
C THR A 553 18.28 8.71 25.91
N LEU A 554 18.56 9.69 25.05
CA LEU A 554 18.88 9.47 23.64
C LEU A 554 20.18 8.69 23.46
N TRP A 555 21.21 8.99 24.25
CA TRP A 555 22.47 8.25 24.23
C TRP A 555 22.31 6.81 24.74
N GLY A 556 21.50 6.61 25.78
CA GLY A 556 21.11 5.28 26.29
C GLY A 556 20.33 4.47 25.26
N PHE A 557 19.32 5.07 24.63
CA PHE A 557 18.55 4.49 23.52
C PHE A 557 19.48 4.02 22.40
N HIS A 558 20.35 4.89 21.90
CA HIS A 558 21.26 4.55 20.82
C HIS A 558 22.31 3.51 21.21
N THR A 559 22.68 3.41 22.49
CA THR A 559 23.56 2.35 22.99
C THR A 559 22.84 0.99 22.99
N LYS A 560 21.63 0.90 23.56
CA LYS A 560 20.82 -0.34 23.51
C LYS A 560 20.47 -0.77 22.08
N LEU A 561 20.08 0.18 21.21
CA LEU A 561 19.83 -0.08 19.79
C LEU A 561 21.10 -0.54 19.07
N ASN A 562 22.28 0.00 19.41
CA ASN A 562 23.55 -0.47 18.86
C ASN A 562 23.86 -1.93 19.24
N ASP A 563 23.50 -2.35 20.45
CA ASP A 563 23.70 -3.73 20.89
C ASP A 563 22.65 -4.69 20.30
N CYS A 564 21.42 -4.22 20.03
CA CYS A 564 20.46 -4.93 19.18
C CYS A 564 21.01 -5.12 17.76
N HIS A 565 21.64 -4.09 17.18
CA HIS A 565 22.28 -4.17 15.87
C HIS A 565 23.45 -5.16 15.81
N LYS A 566 24.26 -5.29 16.87
CA LYS A 566 25.31 -6.32 16.94
C LYS A 566 24.69 -7.71 16.74
N VAL A 567 23.70 -8.05 17.56
CA VAL A 567 23.00 -9.35 17.51
C VAL A 567 22.33 -9.56 16.14
N TYR A 568 21.69 -8.53 15.57
CA TYR A 568 21.06 -8.58 14.24
C TYR A 568 22.07 -8.90 13.12
N PHE A 569 23.27 -8.31 13.14
CA PHE A 569 24.28 -8.61 12.12
C PHE A 569 24.98 -9.96 12.34
N THR A 570 25.14 -10.43 13.58
CA THR A 570 25.65 -11.77 13.88
C THR A 570 24.65 -12.86 13.46
N HIS A 571 23.36 -12.69 13.74
CA HIS A 571 22.29 -13.65 13.46
C HIS A 571 21.52 -13.35 12.16
N ARG A 572 22.23 -12.87 11.13
CA ARG A 572 21.60 -12.49 9.85
C ARG A 572 21.02 -13.68 9.06
N VAL A 573 21.50 -14.90 9.32
CA VAL A 573 21.07 -16.13 8.65
C VAL A 573 19.63 -16.53 9.05
N ASP A 574 19.23 -16.23 10.27
CA ASP A 574 18.00 -16.75 10.90
C ASP A 574 16.71 -15.99 10.50
N ASN A 575 16.76 -15.09 9.51
CA ASN A 575 15.68 -14.15 9.15
C ASN A 575 15.12 -13.31 10.33
N ASN A 576 15.93 -13.10 11.37
CA ASN A 576 15.54 -12.41 12.60
C ASN A 576 15.25 -10.91 12.38
N SER A 577 13.99 -10.49 12.50
CA SER A 577 13.62 -9.06 12.45
C SER A 577 14.29 -8.25 13.60
N LEU A 578 14.66 -7.00 13.32
CA LEU A 578 15.28 -6.09 14.30
C LEU A 578 14.35 -5.85 15.50
N ASP A 579 13.05 -5.68 15.23
CA ASP A 579 11.97 -5.43 16.19
C ASP A 579 11.92 -6.53 17.27
N ARG A 580 12.05 -7.79 16.87
CA ARG A 580 12.10 -8.97 17.74
C ARG A 580 13.36 -8.99 18.64
N ILE A 581 14.49 -8.47 18.17
CA ILE A 581 15.72 -8.31 18.97
C ILE A 581 15.60 -7.11 19.93
N MET A 582 14.95 -6.03 19.50
CA MET A 582 14.65 -4.89 20.38
C MET A 582 13.69 -5.30 21.51
N ALA A 583 12.65 -6.09 21.21
CA ALA A 583 11.76 -6.66 22.22
C ALA A 583 12.53 -7.50 23.27
N SER A 584 13.35 -8.47 22.83
CA SER A 584 14.09 -9.37 23.75
C SER A 584 15.20 -8.68 24.54
N LYS A 585 15.74 -7.55 24.07
CA LYS A 585 16.67 -6.68 24.83
C LYS A 585 15.96 -5.66 25.74
N GLY A 586 14.66 -5.81 25.97
CA GLY A 586 13.89 -4.97 26.90
C GLY A 586 13.66 -3.54 26.41
N MET A 587 13.73 -3.30 25.10
CA MET A 587 13.66 -1.96 24.53
C MET A 587 12.29 -1.29 24.76
N ARG A 588 11.19 -2.07 24.76
CA ARG A 588 9.83 -1.62 25.15
C ARG A 588 9.85 -0.89 26.50
N HIS A 589 10.38 -1.55 27.52
CA HIS A 589 10.39 -1.05 28.89
C HIS A 589 11.31 0.17 29.04
N PHE A 590 12.44 0.21 28.31
CA PHE A 590 13.26 1.42 28.21
C PHE A 590 12.49 2.59 27.59
N CYS A 591 11.74 2.35 26.51
CA CYS A 591 11.02 3.39 25.79
C CYS A 591 9.82 3.93 26.59
N LEU A 592 9.02 3.07 27.23
CA LEU A 592 7.88 3.48 28.07
C LEU A 592 8.27 4.35 29.27
N ILE A 593 9.48 4.18 29.81
CA ILE A 593 10.00 5.04 30.89
C ILE A 593 10.66 6.30 30.31
N SER A 594 11.34 6.19 29.16
CA SER A 594 11.95 7.34 28.48
C SER A 594 10.92 8.33 27.91
N GLU A 595 9.74 7.86 27.47
CA GLU A 595 8.60 8.71 27.05
C GLU A 595 8.28 9.75 28.13
N GLN A 596 8.15 9.30 29.38
CA GLN A 596 7.85 10.16 30.52
C GLN A 596 8.95 11.20 30.76
N LEU A 597 10.22 10.83 30.56
CA LEU A 597 11.37 11.72 30.71
C LEU A 597 11.43 12.80 29.64
N VAL A 598 11.23 12.45 28.36
CA VAL A 598 11.23 13.44 27.26
C VAL A 598 9.99 14.34 27.32
N PHE A 599 8.89 13.89 27.92
CA PHE A 599 7.77 14.79 28.18
C PHE A 599 8.15 15.97 29.11
N PHE A 600 9.07 15.75 30.07
CA PHE A 600 9.55 16.84 30.93
C PHE A 600 10.45 17.84 30.20
N SER A 601 11.27 17.42 29.24
CA SER A 601 12.09 18.35 28.45
C SER A 601 11.21 19.22 27.55
N LEU A 602 10.24 18.62 26.84
CA LEU A 602 9.20 19.32 26.07
C LEU A 602 8.47 20.39 26.89
N LEU A 603 8.02 20.04 28.10
CA LEU A 603 7.33 20.96 28.98
C LEU A 603 8.26 22.09 29.47
N ALA A 604 9.51 21.77 29.80
CA ALA A 604 10.50 22.77 30.18
C ALA A 604 10.81 23.74 29.03
N THR A 605 10.93 23.25 27.79
CA THR A 605 11.14 24.07 26.58
C THR A 605 9.95 25.00 26.32
N ALA A 606 8.72 24.50 26.42
CA ALA A 606 7.52 25.31 26.27
C ALA A 606 7.45 26.44 27.32
N ILE A 607 7.79 26.13 28.59
CA ILE A 607 7.84 27.12 29.67
C ILE A 607 8.98 28.13 29.46
N LEU A 608 10.20 27.66 29.15
CA LEU A 608 11.35 28.55 28.92
C LEU A 608 11.12 29.47 27.72
N GLY A 609 10.56 28.94 26.61
CA GLY A 609 10.20 29.72 25.43
C GLY A 609 9.15 30.80 25.72
N ALA A 610 8.15 30.49 26.57
CA ALA A 610 7.16 31.47 27.00
C ALA A 610 7.73 32.55 27.94
N VAL A 611 8.64 32.19 28.84
CA VAL A 611 9.28 33.14 29.79
C VAL A 611 10.33 34.01 29.08
N SER A 612 11.09 33.45 28.15
CA SER A 612 12.08 34.14 27.33
C SER A 612 11.52 34.76 26.03
N TRP A 613 10.20 34.92 25.92
CA TRP A 613 9.55 35.34 24.68
C TRP A 613 10.06 36.68 24.13
N GLN A 614 10.47 36.67 22.86
CA GLN A 614 11.05 37.82 22.16
C GLN A 614 10.20 38.14 20.91
N PRO A 615 9.26 39.09 20.98
CA PRO A 615 8.25 39.34 19.94
C PRO A 615 8.78 40.06 18.69
N THR A 616 10.10 40.29 18.60
CA THR A 616 10.79 40.94 17.47
C THR A 616 11.98 40.13 16.96
N ASN A 617 12.29 38.97 17.58
CA ASN A 617 13.49 38.19 17.25
C ASN A 617 13.10 36.94 16.44
N GLY A 618 13.07 37.09 15.11
CA GLY A 618 12.79 35.99 14.17
C GLY A 618 13.74 34.80 14.29
N ILE A 619 14.98 35.00 14.77
CA ILE A 619 15.96 33.93 15.02
C ILE A 619 15.52 33.10 16.23
N PHE A 620 15.14 33.74 17.34
CA PHE A 620 14.60 33.06 18.53
C PHE A 620 13.32 32.28 18.19
N LEU A 621 12.37 32.90 17.49
CA LEU A 621 11.12 32.26 17.11
C LEU A 621 11.34 31.03 16.21
N SER A 622 12.20 31.18 15.19
CA SER A 622 12.52 30.05 14.29
C SER A 622 13.27 28.94 15.03
N MET A 623 14.15 29.27 15.98
CA MET A 623 14.85 28.29 16.82
C MET A 623 13.88 27.50 17.71
N PHE A 624 12.92 28.17 18.36
CA PHE A 624 11.86 27.54 19.13
C PHE A 624 11.00 26.57 18.28
N LEU A 625 10.70 26.97 17.04
CA LEU A 625 10.00 26.13 16.06
C LEU A 625 10.85 24.98 15.47
N ILE A 626 12.18 24.97 15.66
CA ILE A 626 13.03 23.80 15.37
C ILE A 626 13.00 22.81 16.55
N VAL A 627 13.10 23.30 17.79
CA VAL A 627 13.18 22.46 18.99
C VAL A 627 11.88 21.71 19.25
N LEU A 628 10.71 22.36 19.18
CA LEU A 628 9.43 21.70 19.49
C LEU A 628 9.14 20.44 18.61
N PRO A 629 9.37 20.45 17.28
CA PRO A 629 9.31 19.22 16.48
C PRO A 629 10.45 18.22 16.76
N LEU A 630 11.66 18.68 17.10
CA LEU A 630 12.79 17.80 17.42
C LEU A 630 12.53 16.97 18.68
N GLU A 631 12.10 17.62 19.77
CA GLU A 631 11.74 16.94 21.00
C GLU A 631 10.45 16.11 20.84
N SER A 632 9.46 16.59 20.06
CA SER A 632 8.24 15.85 19.72
C SER A 632 8.55 14.55 18.99
N MET A 633 9.49 14.57 18.03
CA MET A 633 9.96 13.35 17.36
C MET A 633 10.64 12.39 18.33
N ALA A 634 11.44 12.88 19.27
CA ALA A 634 12.08 12.03 20.27
C ALA A 634 11.05 11.40 21.22
N HIS A 635 10.09 12.17 21.73
CA HIS A 635 8.96 11.66 22.51
C HIS A 635 8.12 10.66 21.69
N GLY A 636 7.84 10.99 20.42
CA GLY A 636 7.10 10.15 19.47
C GLY A 636 7.77 8.80 19.26
N LEU A 637 9.07 8.79 19.00
CA LEU A 637 9.89 7.58 18.90
C LEU A 637 9.74 6.69 20.15
N PHE A 638 9.85 7.27 21.35
CA PHE A 638 9.71 6.53 22.60
C PHE A 638 8.28 6.01 22.84
N HIS A 639 7.27 6.86 22.62
CA HIS A 639 5.86 6.48 22.75
C HIS A 639 5.47 5.36 21.79
N GLU A 640 5.80 5.51 20.51
CA GLU A 640 5.42 4.55 19.48
C GLU A 640 6.14 3.21 19.65
N LEU A 641 7.46 3.21 19.87
CA LEU A 641 8.21 1.97 20.13
C LEU A 641 7.84 1.33 21.47
N GLY A 642 7.55 2.13 22.50
CA GLY A 642 7.00 1.65 23.76
C GLY A 642 5.64 0.97 23.61
N SER A 643 4.82 1.43 22.65
CA SER A 643 3.51 0.86 22.34
C SER A 643 3.53 -0.37 21.42
N CYS A 644 4.56 -0.52 20.56
CA CYS A 644 4.56 -1.54 19.50
C CYS A 644 5.59 -2.67 19.65
N LEU A 645 6.59 -2.55 20.53
CA LEU A 645 7.65 -3.56 20.66
C LEU A 645 7.24 -4.69 21.62
N GLY A 646 6.90 -5.85 21.08
CA GLY A 646 6.69 -7.08 21.86
C GLY A 646 5.37 -7.09 22.63
N GLY A 647 5.39 -7.66 23.83
CA GLY A 647 4.20 -8.22 24.48
C GLY A 647 3.98 -9.66 24.07
N THR A 648 3.40 -10.46 24.96
CA THR A 648 3.36 -11.92 24.82
C THR A 648 2.18 -12.37 23.96
N SER A 649 2.42 -13.35 23.09
CA SER A 649 1.39 -13.94 22.25
C SER A 649 1.36 -15.46 22.36
N VAL A 650 0.16 -16.02 22.28
CA VAL A 650 -0.08 -17.47 22.23
C VAL A 650 -0.98 -17.81 21.05
N GLY A 651 -0.68 -18.90 20.37
CA GLY A 651 -1.31 -19.38 19.15
C GLY A 651 -1.90 -20.78 19.34
N TYR A 652 -3.13 -20.96 18.91
CA TYR A 652 -3.77 -22.27 18.77
C TYR A 652 -4.32 -22.39 17.36
N ALA A 653 -3.92 -23.45 16.66
CA ALA A 653 -4.37 -23.75 15.30
C ALA A 653 -5.26 -25.00 15.31
N ILE A 654 -6.38 -24.92 14.59
CA ILE A 654 -7.35 -25.99 14.42
C ILE A 654 -7.52 -26.23 12.91
N VAL A 655 -7.19 -27.43 12.44
CA VAL A 655 -7.35 -27.84 11.05
C VAL A 655 -8.27 -29.07 11.01
N ILE A 656 -9.51 -28.85 10.61
CA ILE A 656 -10.52 -29.91 10.46
C ILE A 656 -10.85 -30.05 8.96
N PRO A 657 -10.12 -30.90 8.20
CA PRO A 657 -10.56 -31.30 6.87
C PRO A 657 -11.78 -32.19 7.00
N THR A 658 -12.95 -31.58 7.04
CA THR A 658 -14.21 -32.27 6.87
C THR A 658 -14.29 -32.82 5.45
N ASN A 659 -13.97 -34.10 5.30
CA ASN A 659 -14.77 -34.97 4.44
C ASN A 659 -16.27 -34.78 4.78
N PHE A 660 -17.17 -35.33 3.96
CA PHE A 660 -18.60 -35.50 4.33
C PHE A 660 -19.51 -34.24 4.27
N CYS A 661 -19.61 -33.58 3.11
CA CYS A 661 -20.74 -32.68 2.80
C CYS A 661 -21.20 -32.81 1.33
N SER A 662 -22.48 -33.12 1.11
CA SER A 662 -23.23 -32.59 -0.04
C SER A 662 -23.46 -31.08 0.15
N PRO A 663 -24.03 -30.33 -0.82
CA PRO A 663 -24.46 -28.94 -0.61
C PRO A 663 -25.42 -28.74 0.58
N ASP A 664 -26.04 -29.82 1.05
CA ASP A 664 -27.04 -29.90 2.13
C ASP A 664 -26.44 -30.48 3.44
N GLY A 665 -25.13 -30.73 3.48
CA GLY A 665 -24.41 -31.15 4.69
C GLY A 665 -24.39 -32.67 4.98
N GLN A 666 -24.70 -33.54 4.00
CA GLN A 666 -24.71 -34.99 4.22
C GLN A 666 -23.38 -35.72 3.96
N PRO A 667 -23.09 -36.82 4.69
CA PRO A 667 -21.85 -37.57 4.55
C PRO A 667 -21.75 -38.41 3.26
N THR A 668 -21.09 -37.82 2.26
CA THR A 668 -20.63 -38.53 1.04
C THR A 668 -19.18 -39.02 1.20
N LEU A 669 -18.93 -40.31 0.93
CA LEU A 669 -17.58 -40.90 0.89
C LEU A 669 -16.78 -40.33 -0.29
N LEU A 670 -15.55 -39.87 -0.03
CA LEU A 670 -14.64 -39.35 -1.05
C LEU A 670 -13.71 -40.45 -1.60
N PRO A 671 -13.30 -40.38 -2.89
CA PRO A 671 -12.30 -41.28 -3.45
C PRO A 671 -10.96 -41.20 -2.73
N PRO A 672 -10.18 -42.29 -2.63
CA PRO A 672 -8.92 -42.32 -1.87
C PRO A 672 -7.90 -41.30 -2.37
N GLU A 673 -7.84 -41.03 -3.68
CA GLU A 673 -6.99 -39.98 -4.27
C GLU A 673 -7.32 -38.58 -3.72
N HIS A 674 -8.60 -38.26 -3.59
CA HIS A 674 -9.06 -36.94 -3.09
C HIS A 674 -8.79 -36.83 -1.59
N VAL A 675 -8.96 -37.92 -0.83
CA VAL A 675 -8.56 -37.99 0.59
C VAL A 675 -7.05 -37.79 0.74
N GLN A 676 -6.22 -38.31 -0.17
CA GLN A 676 -4.78 -38.08 -0.15
C GLN A 676 -4.41 -36.61 -0.45
N GLU A 677 -5.04 -35.98 -1.44
CA GLU A 677 -4.83 -34.55 -1.72
C GLU A 677 -5.27 -33.66 -0.54
N LEU A 678 -6.44 -33.92 0.05
CA LEU A 678 -6.93 -33.17 1.21
C LEU A 678 -6.00 -33.29 2.43
N ASN A 679 -5.48 -34.49 2.72
CA ASN A 679 -4.47 -34.68 3.76
C ASN A 679 -3.18 -33.89 3.46
N LEU A 680 -2.72 -33.88 2.20
CA LEU A 680 -1.53 -33.14 1.77
C LEU A 680 -1.73 -31.62 1.91
N ARG A 681 -2.84 -31.08 1.39
CA ARG A 681 -3.22 -29.66 1.52
C ARG A 681 -3.32 -29.25 3.00
N SER A 682 -3.96 -30.06 3.83
CA SER A 682 -4.16 -29.74 5.25
C SER A 682 -2.89 -29.82 6.08
N THR A 683 -2.00 -30.77 5.78
CA THR A 683 -0.64 -30.81 6.34
C THR A 683 0.16 -29.58 5.89
N GLY A 684 -0.01 -29.14 4.64
CA GLY A 684 0.53 -27.88 4.12
C GLY A 684 0.05 -26.65 4.88
N MET A 685 -1.25 -26.53 5.15
CA MET A 685 -1.83 -25.46 5.98
C MET A 685 -1.23 -25.46 7.40
N LEU A 686 -1.16 -26.63 8.05
CA LEU A 686 -0.65 -26.78 9.41
C LEU A 686 0.83 -26.38 9.49
N ASN A 687 1.65 -26.82 8.52
CA ASN A 687 3.05 -26.43 8.39
C ASN A 687 3.21 -24.91 8.13
N ALA A 688 2.34 -24.30 7.31
CA ALA A 688 2.34 -22.87 7.06
C ALA A 688 2.03 -22.06 8.32
N ILE A 689 1.03 -22.47 9.10
CA ILE A 689 0.67 -21.81 10.37
C ILE A 689 1.73 -22.04 11.47
N GLN A 690 2.37 -23.21 11.52
CA GLN A 690 3.54 -23.42 12.37
C GLN A 690 4.71 -22.52 11.97
N ARG A 691 5.01 -22.36 10.67
CA ARG A 691 6.01 -21.39 10.18
C ARG A 691 5.65 -19.97 10.60
N PHE A 692 4.38 -19.58 10.51
CA PHE A 692 3.88 -18.27 10.93
C PHE A 692 4.05 -18.05 12.45
N PHE A 693 3.61 -18.99 13.30
CA PHE A 693 3.79 -18.89 14.76
C PHE A 693 5.29 -18.79 15.13
N ALA A 694 6.14 -19.63 14.56
CA ALA A 694 7.59 -19.59 14.81
C ALA A 694 8.23 -18.27 14.32
N TYR A 695 7.86 -17.76 13.15
CA TYR A 695 8.39 -16.52 12.58
C TYR A 695 8.06 -15.29 13.44
N HIS A 696 6.83 -15.24 13.98
CA HIS A 696 6.34 -14.14 14.82
C HIS A 696 6.58 -14.35 16.34
N MET A 697 7.21 -15.46 16.76
CA MET A 697 7.41 -15.86 18.17
C MET A 697 6.11 -15.94 18.98
N ILE A 698 5.07 -16.48 18.34
CA ILE A 698 3.80 -16.80 18.99
C ILE A 698 3.95 -18.16 19.69
N GLU A 699 3.77 -18.19 21.01
CA GLU A 699 3.87 -19.41 21.80
C GLU A 699 2.78 -20.41 21.36
N THR A 700 3.17 -21.59 20.88
CA THR A 700 2.21 -22.54 20.31
C THR A 700 1.60 -23.40 21.41
N TYR A 701 0.34 -23.13 21.77
CA TYR A 701 -0.46 -23.99 22.65
C TYR A 701 -0.74 -25.35 22.00
N GLY A 702 -0.97 -25.35 20.68
CA GLY A 702 -1.12 -26.57 19.89
C GLY A 702 -1.48 -26.29 18.43
N CYS A 703 -1.33 -27.33 17.60
CA CYS A 703 -1.85 -27.39 16.24
C CYS A 703 -2.65 -28.69 16.11
N ASP A 704 -3.96 -28.63 16.31
CA ASP A 704 -4.84 -29.80 16.22
C ASP A 704 -5.18 -30.12 14.78
N TYR A 705 -5.10 -31.41 14.44
CA TYR A 705 -5.52 -31.97 13.16
C TYR A 705 -6.52 -33.11 13.41
N SER A 706 -7.69 -33.08 12.75
CA SER A 706 -8.63 -34.20 12.83
C SER A 706 -9.41 -34.41 11.53
N THR A 707 -9.21 -35.58 10.90
CA THR A 707 -9.92 -36.04 9.70
C THR A 707 -11.32 -36.59 9.98
N SER A 708 -11.64 -36.88 11.24
CA SER A 708 -12.96 -37.34 11.70
C SER A 708 -13.80 -36.24 12.35
N GLY A 709 -13.32 -34.99 12.33
CA GLY A 709 -13.92 -33.88 13.06
C GLY A 709 -13.48 -33.80 14.52
N LEU A 710 -13.95 -32.77 15.23
CA LEU A 710 -13.83 -32.64 16.68
C LEU A 710 -15.24 -32.54 17.27
N SER A 711 -15.52 -33.24 18.37
CA SER A 711 -16.77 -33.09 19.11
C SER A 711 -16.80 -31.78 19.90
N PHE A 712 -17.99 -31.28 20.20
CA PHE A 712 -18.16 -30.02 20.93
C PHE A 712 -17.43 -30.02 22.27
N ASP A 713 -17.58 -31.07 23.10
CA ASP A 713 -16.94 -31.13 24.42
C ASP A 713 -15.40 -31.11 24.35
N THR A 714 -14.82 -31.79 23.37
CA THR A 714 -13.36 -31.80 23.15
C THR A 714 -12.87 -30.40 22.79
N LEU A 715 -13.55 -29.75 21.85
CA LEU A 715 -13.21 -28.42 21.37
C LEU A 715 -13.43 -27.35 22.45
N HIS A 716 -14.55 -27.42 23.18
CA HIS A 716 -14.88 -26.55 24.32
C HIS A 716 -13.82 -26.64 25.42
N SER A 717 -13.40 -27.86 25.78
CA SER A 717 -12.38 -28.10 26.80
C SER A 717 -11.02 -27.52 26.40
N LYS A 718 -10.55 -27.80 25.17
CA LYS A 718 -9.30 -27.25 24.65
C LYS A 718 -9.34 -25.73 24.48
N LEU A 719 -10.44 -25.17 23.96
CA LEU A 719 -10.58 -23.71 23.82
C LEU A 719 -10.61 -23.01 25.18
N LYS A 720 -11.30 -23.54 26.20
CA LYS A 720 -11.27 -22.94 27.54
C LYS A 720 -9.87 -22.98 28.15
N ALA A 721 -9.15 -24.10 28.03
CA ALA A 721 -7.77 -24.22 28.50
C ALA A 721 -6.80 -23.28 27.74
N PHE A 722 -6.91 -23.19 26.41
CA PHE A 722 -6.17 -22.22 25.59
C PHE A 722 -6.40 -20.78 26.04
N LEU A 723 -7.68 -20.38 26.17
CA LEU A 723 -8.02 -19.01 26.56
C LEU A 723 -7.54 -18.68 27.98
N GLU A 724 -7.54 -19.63 28.91
CA GLU A 724 -7.04 -19.43 30.29
C GLU A 724 -5.51 -19.41 30.43
N LEU A 725 -4.75 -19.76 29.40
CA LEU A 725 -3.28 -19.89 29.47
C LEU A 725 -2.58 -18.62 29.97
N ARG A 726 -1.48 -18.82 30.71
CA ARG A 726 -0.64 -17.79 31.32
C ARG A 726 0.82 -18.00 30.97
N THR A 727 1.59 -16.92 30.95
CA THR A 727 3.04 -16.97 30.80
C THR A 727 3.67 -17.55 32.07
N VAL A 728 4.92 -18.03 31.96
CA VAL A 728 5.68 -18.66 33.05
C VAL A 728 5.77 -17.76 34.30
N ASP A 729 5.82 -16.44 34.13
CA ASP A 729 5.88 -15.45 35.22
C ASP A 729 4.52 -15.20 35.93
N GLY A 730 3.43 -15.84 35.48
CA GLY A 730 2.09 -15.74 36.07
C GLY A 730 1.03 -14.83 35.42
N PRO A 731 1.33 -13.75 34.66
CA PRO A 731 0.31 -12.97 33.96
C PRO A 731 -0.20 -13.72 32.71
N ARG A 732 -1.29 -13.22 32.12
CA ARG A 732 -1.83 -13.76 30.86
C ARG A 732 -1.09 -13.21 29.65
N HIS A 733 -1.24 -13.88 28.50
CA HIS A 733 -0.67 -13.39 27.25
C HIS A 733 -1.37 -12.08 26.85
N ASP A 734 -0.60 -11.10 26.36
CA ASP A 734 -1.14 -9.85 25.83
C ASP A 734 -2.12 -10.16 24.66
N THR A 735 -1.76 -11.10 23.77
CA THR A 735 -2.50 -11.46 22.54
C THR A 735 -2.75 -12.97 22.41
N TYR A 736 -4.00 -13.38 22.19
CA TYR A 736 -4.35 -14.76 21.82
C TYR A 736 -4.68 -14.80 20.32
N VAL A 737 -4.10 -15.76 19.59
CA VAL A 737 -4.32 -15.97 18.15
C VAL A 737 -4.95 -17.35 17.94
N LEU A 738 -6.17 -17.37 17.42
CA LEU A 738 -6.93 -18.57 17.11
C LEU A 738 -7.03 -18.72 15.59
N TYR A 739 -6.38 -19.73 15.03
CA TYR A 739 -6.51 -20.09 13.62
C TYR A 739 -7.49 -21.26 13.48
N TYR A 740 -8.41 -21.16 12.52
CA TYR A 740 -9.33 -22.24 12.14
C TYR A 740 -9.41 -22.40 10.62
N SER A 741 -9.34 -23.64 10.16
CA SER A 741 -9.79 -24.03 8.83
C SER A 741 -10.63 -25.31 8.89
N GLY A 742 -11.73 -25.31 8.15
CA GLY A 742 -12.75 -26.36 8.12
C GLY A 742 -14.07 -25.87 7.54
N HIS A 743 -15.03 -26.78 7.35
CA HIS A 743 -16.33 -26.43 6.77
C HIS A 743 -17.19 -25.56 7.71
N THR A 744 -17.93 -24.64 7.10
CA THR A 744 -18.75 -23.64 7.79
C THR A 744 -20.09 -23.49 7.09
N HIS A 745 -21.18 -23.45 7.86
CA HIS A 745 -22.51 -23.19 7.33
C HIS A 745 -22.59 -21.75 6.74
N GLY A 746 -23.63 -21.43 5.96
CA GLY A 746 -23.78 -20.10 5.33
C GLY A 746 -23.86 -18.90 6.30
N THR A 747 -24.08 -19.17 7.59
CA THR A 747 -24.02 -18.26 8.74
C THR A 747 -22.60 -18.00 9.26
N GLY A 748 -21.60 -18.77 8.78
CA GLY A 748 -20.23 -18.82 9.28
C GLY A 748 -20.01 -19.70 10.51
N GLU A 749 -21.06 -20.33 11.03
CA GLU A 749 -20.97 -21.28 12.16
C GLU A 749 -20.08 -22.48 11.77
N TRP A 750 -19.15 -22.87 12.66
CA TRP A 750 -18.24 -24.00 12.41
C TRP A 750 -19.00 -25.31 12.58
N ALA A 751 -18.91 -26.21 11.59
CA ALA A 751 -19.46 -27.55 11.67
C ALA A 751 -18.54 -28.48 12.49
N LEU A 752 -19.13 -29.27 13.41
CA LEU A 752 -18.40 -30.17 14.31
C LEU A 752 -18.85 -31.63 14.16
N ALA A 753 -18.06 -32.56 14.72
CA ALA A 753 -18.43 -33.97 14.71
C ALA A 753 -19.69 -34.20 15.57
N GLY A 754 -20.65 -34.96 15.05
CA GLY A 754 -21.94 -35.22 15.69
C GLY A 754 -23.09 -34.31 15.22
N GLY A 755 -22.81 -33.29 14.40
CA GLY A 755 -23.81 -32.30 13.97
C GLY A 755 -23.92 -31.09 14.90
N ASP A 756 -23.06 -31.00 15.91
CA ASP A 756 -22.89 -29.80 16.73
C ASP A 756 -22.34 -28.63 15.90
N ILE A 757 -22.59 -27.41 16.38
CA ILE A 757 -22.12 -26.17 15.75
C ILE A 757 -21.45 -25.25 16.78
N LEU A 758 -20.36 -24.58 16.39
CA LEU A 758 -19.79 -23.48 17.18
C LEU A 758 -20.23 -22.12 16.62
N ARG A 759 -20.92 -21.34 17.46
CA ARG A 759 -21.28 -19.95 17.20
C ARG A 759 -20.17 -19.00 17.64
N LEU A 760 -20.04 -17.90 16.89
CA LEU A 760 -19.18 -16.78 17.30
C LEU A 760 -19.56 -16.29 18.70
N ASP A 761 -20.85 -16.05 18.96
CA ASP A 761 -21.31 -15.52 20.25
C ASP A 761 -20.90 -16.41 21.43
N THR A 762 -21.00 -17.74 21.30
CA THR A 762 -20.58 -18.71 22.32
C THR A 762 -19.07 -18.65 22.59
N LEU A 763 -18.24 -18.56 21.54
CA LEU A 763 -16.80 -18.34 21.68
C LEU A 763 -16.48 -16.99 22.36
N LEU A 764 -17.27 -15.95 22.07
CA LEU A 764 -17.12 -14.63 22.66
C LEU A 764 -17.62 -14.54 24.11
N GLU A 765 -18.57 -15.38 24.50
CA GLU A 765 -19.01 -15.60 25.87
C GLU A 765 -17.92 -16.31 26.68
N TRP A 766 -17.31 -17.38 26.16
CA TRP A 766 -16.14 -18.00 26.80
C TRP A 766 -14.98 -17.01 26.93
N TRP A 767 -14.72 -16.21 25.89
CA TRP A 767 -13.73 -15.14 25.98
C TRP A 767 -14.11 -14.07 27.01
N ARG A 768 -15.40 -13.73 27.17
CA ARG A 768 -15.89 -12.79 28.19
C ARG A 768 -15.72 -13.36 29.59
N GLU A 769 -16.19 -14.59 29.83
CA GLU A 769 -16.09 -15.33 31.10
C GLU A 769 -14.64 -15.31 31.60
N LYS A 770 -13.68 -15.62 30.72
CA LYS A 770 -12.27 -15.69 31.12
C LYS A 770 -11.60 -14.31 31.15
N ASN A 771 -11.84 -13.42 30.19
CA ASN A 771 -11.08 -12.16 30.05
C ASN A 771 -11.71 -10.94 30.74
N ALA A 772 -12.88 -11.04 31.40
CA ALA A 772 -13.57 -9.88 31.98
C ALA A 772 -12.74 -9.04 32.97
N SER A 773 -11.79 -9.66 33.69
CA SER A 773 -10.88 -9.01 34.65
C SER A 773 -9.48 -8.70 34.08
N PHE A 774 -9.25 -8.97 32.79
CA PHE A 774 -7.95 -8.83 32.14
C PHE A 774 -8.05 -7.93 30.88
N CYS A 775 -6.92 -7.40 30.42
CA CYS A 775 -6.85 -6.52 29.25
C CYS A 775 -6.20 -7.21 28.03
N SER A 776 -6.32 -8.53 27.92
CA SER A 776 -5.84 -9.28 26.75
C SER A 776 -6.77 -9.10 25.53
N ARG A 777 -6.26 -9.41 24.34
CA ARG A 777 -7.02 -9.36 23.07
C ARG A 777 -7.02 -10.68 22.32
N LEU A 778 -8.03 -10.89 21.49
CA LEU A 778 -8.22 -12.09 20.67
C LEU A 778 -8.17 -11.73 19.18
N ILE A 779 -7.39 -12.47 18.40
CA ILE A 779 -7.34 -12.41 16.94
C ILE A 779 -7.78 -13.78 16.42
N ILE A 780 -8.83 -13.81 15.60
CA ILE A 780 -9.32 -15.03 14.95
C ILE A 780 -8.93 -14.96 13.47
N VAL A 781 -8.36 -16.03 12.93
CA VAL A 781 -8.02 -16.17 11.50
C VAL A 781 -8.80 -17.36 10.94
N LEU A 782 -9.59 -17.11 9.91
CA LEU A 782 -10.51 -18.08 9.30
C LEU A 782 -10.12 -18.36 7.85
N ASP A 783 -9.72 -19.58 7.55
CA ASP A 783 -9.63 -20.10 6.18
C ASP A 783 -10.81 -21.06 5.96
N SER A 784 -11.97 -20.48 5.63
CA SER A 784 -13.24 -21.17 5.46
C SER A 784 -14.13 -20.46 4.44
N GLU A 785 -14.96 -21.22 3.71
CA GLU A 785 -15.85 -20.69 2.65
C GLU A 785 -16.73 -19.54 3.13
N ASN A 786 -17.32 -19.67 4.33
CA ASN A 786 -18.29 -18.72 4.88
C ASN A 786 -17.71 -17.87 6.02
N SER A 787 -16.48 -17.34 5.87
CA SER A 787 -15.85 -16.50 6.91
C SER A 787 -16.45 -15.07 7.05
N VAL A 788 -17.08 -14.58 5.98
CA VAL A 788 -17.56 -13.19 5.85
C VAL A 788 -18.60 -12.74 6.90
N PRO A 789 -19.55 -13.58 7.38
CA PRO A 789 -20.49 -13.22 8.45
C PRO A 789 -19.78 -12.84 9.75
N TRP A 790 -18.79 -13.62 10.22
CA TRP A 790 -18.07 -13.32 11.46
C TRP A 790 -17.29 -11.99 11.36
N VAL A 791 -16.72 -11.70 10.19
CA VAL A 791 -16.08 -10.41 9.85
C VAL A 791 -17.05 -9.22 9.90
N LYS A 792 -18.36 -9.44 9.67
CA LYS A 792 -19.41 -8.42 9.80
C LYS A 792 -19.87 -8.28 11.26
N GLU A 793 -20.11 -9.39 11.96
CA GLU A 793 -20.62 -9.39 13.34
C GLU A 793 -19.64 -8.79 14.36
N VAL A 794 -18.34 -9.06 14.26
CA VAL A 794 -17.34 -8.51 15.19
C VAL A 794 -17.31 -6.97 15.21
N ARG A 795 -17.73 -6.30 14.12
CA ARG A 795 -17.86 -4.83 14.04
C ARG A 795 -18.98 -4.27 14.94
N LYS A 796 -19.92 -5.10 15.37
CA LYS A 796 -20.98 -4.73 16.32
C LYS A 796 -20.48 -4.72 17.78
N ILE A 797 -19.42 -5.46 18.11
CA ILE A 797 -18.95 -5.65 19.49
C ILE A 797 -18.39 -4.35 20.08
N ASN A 798 -18.84 -4.00 21.29
CA ASN A 798 -18.45 -2.79 21.99
C ASN A 798 -17.29 -2.98 22.98
N ASP A 799 -17.25 -4.07 23.75
CA ASP A 799 -16.57 -4.06 25.07
C ASP A 799 -15.42 -5.06 25.22
N GLN A 800 -14.96 -5.65 24.12
CA GLN A 800 -13.83 -6.59 24.07
C GLN A 800 -12.90 -6.22 22.92
N TYR A 801 -11.61 -6.52 23.05
CA TYR A 801 -10.61 -6.31 22.00
C TYR A 801 -10.51 -7.56 21.11
N ILE A 802 -11.29 -7.58 20.03
CA ILE A 802 -11.37 -8.70 19.07
C ILE A 802 -11.13 -8.20 17.64
N ALA A 803 -10.41 -9.00 16.86
CA ALA A 803 -10.32 -8.91 15.40
C ALA A 803 -10.60 -10.27 14.74
N VAL A 804 -11.18 -10.26 13.54
CA VAL A 804 -11.36 -11.44 12.68
C VAL A 804 -10.75 -11.14 11.31
N GLN A 805 -9.84 -11.99 10.87
CA GLN A 805 -9.39 -12.12 9.48
C GLN A 805 -10.13 -13.29 8.84
N GLY A 806 -10.57 -13.12 7.61
CA GLY A 806 -11.17 -14.16 6.78
C GLY A 806 -10.85 -13.97 5.30
N ALA A 807 -11.44 -14.85 4.49
CA ALA A 807 -11.36 -14.88 3.04
C ALA A 807 -12.75 -14.91 2.38
N GLU A 808 -12.86 -14.33 1.19
CA GLU A 808 -13.97 -14.50 0.26
C GLU A 808 -13.43 -15.23 -0.98
N MET A 809 -13.89 -16.46 -1.19
CA MET A 809 -13.50 -17.30 -2.33
C MET A 809 -14.47 -17.06 -3.48
N THR A 810 -13.99 -16.48 -4.57
CA THR A 810 -14.79 -16.15 -5.74
C THR A 810 -14.96 -17.41 -6.59
N LYS A 811 -16.18 -17.93 -6.68
CA LYS A 811 -16.53 -19.00 -7.64
C LYS A 811 -16.42 -18.43 -9.06
N THR A 812 -15.34 -18.76 -9.76
CA THR A 812 -15.08 -18.35 -11.14
C THR A 812 -16.12 -18.96 -12.07
N ILE A 813 -16.53 -18.17 -13.07
CA ILE A 813 -17.49 -18.59 -14.12
C ILE A 813 -16.73 -19.04 -15.38
N ASP A 814 -15.55 -18.45 -15.62
CA ASP A 814 -14.61 -18.91 -16.65
C ASP A 814 -13.89 -20.18 -16.17
N ILE A 815 -14.14 -21.29 -16.87
CA ILE A 815 -13.72 -22.66 -16.50
C ILE A 815 -12.38 -23.05 -17.16
N GLU A 816 -11.79 -22.20 -17.99
CA GLU A 816 -10.78 -22.64 -18.98
C GLU A 816 -9.29 -22.50 -18.57
N GLU A 817 -8.92 -21.69 -17.57
CA GLU A 817 -7.49 -21.43 -17.24
C GLU A 817 -7.05 -21.55 -15.77
N ALA A 818 -7.94 -21.75 -14.79
CA ALA A 818 -7.55 -21.88 -13.38
C ALA A 818 -8.41 -22.87 -12.58
N ASP A 819 -7.77 -23.64 -11.70
CA ASP A 819 -8.47 -24.43 -10.68
C ASP A 819 -9.30 -23.51 -9.75
N PRO A 820 -10.49 -23.94 -9.30
CA PRO A 820 -11.31 -23.16 -8.39
C PRO A 820 -10.59 -22.97 -7.04
N PRO A 821 -10.72 -21.81 -6.38
CA PRO A 821 -10.06 -21.55 -5.11
C PRO A 821 -10.55 -22.50 -4.02
N GLN A 822 -9.61 -23.07 -3.25
CA GLN A 822 -9.87 -24.06 -2.21
C GLN A 822 -9.40 -23.60 -0.82
N LEU A 823 -9.81 -24.34 0.21
CA LEU A 823 -9.32 -24.17 1.58
C LEU A 823 -7.79 -24.30 1.63
N GLY A 824 -7.15 -23.34 2.31
CA GLY A 824 -5.69 -23.27 2.45
C GLY A 824 -4.99 -22.37 1.43
N ASP A 825 -5.64 -22.03 0.31
CA ASP A 825 -5.07 -21.10 -0.67
C ASP A 825 -4.96 -19.68 -0.07
N PHE A 826 -5.93 -19.27 0.75
CA PHE A 826 -5.84 -18.04 1.54
C PHE A 826 -4.68 -18.09 2.54
N THR A 827 -4.55 -19.16 3.32
CA THR A 827 -3.51 -19.31 4.33
C THR A 827 -2.11 -19.27 3.72
N LYS A 828 -1.92 -19.92 2.58
CA LYS A 828 -0.67 -19.87 1.80
C LYS A 828 -0.29 -18.43 1.45
N ASP A 829 -1.20 -17.69 0.81
CA ASP A 829 -0.99 -16.29 0.43
C ASP A 829 -0.78 -15.38 1.65
N TRP A 830 -1.55 -15.56 2.72
CA TRP A 830 -1.51 -14.73 3.93
C TRP A 830 -0.25 -14.95 4.77
N VAL A 831 0.20 -16.20 4.91
CA VAL A 831 1.45 -16.56 5.58
C VAL A 831 2.66 -16.08 4.77
N GLU A 832 2.64 -16.19 3.44
CA GLU A 832 3.73 -15.69 2.60
C GLU A 832 3.74 -14.15 2.52
N TYR A 833 2.59 -13.48 2.63
CA TYR A 833 2.52 -12.02 2.77
C TYR A 833 3.11 -11.51 4.09
N ASN A 834 2.90 -12.23 5.20
CA ASN A 834 3.37 -11.82 6.53
C ASN A 834 4.81 -12.24 6.86
N CYS A 835 5.28 -13.38 6.36
CA CYS A 835 6.61 -13.90 6.70
C CYS A 835 7.69 -13.62 5.64
N ASN A 836 7.34 -13.27 4.40
CA ASN A 836 8.32 -12.99 3.33
C ASN A 836 8.32 -11.50 2.90
N PRO A 837 9.34 -10.71 3.29
CA PRO A 837 9.42 -9.29 2.95
C PRO A 837 9.84 -8.97 1.50
N SER A 838 10.17 -9.97 0.66
CA SER A 838 10.44 -9.78 -0.78
C SER A 838 9.28 -10.23 -1.68
N ASN A 839 8.16 -10.64 -1.09
CA ASN A 839 6.97 -11.10 -1.79
C ASN A 839 6.28 -9.97 -2.61
N ASN A 840 5.70 -10.33 -3.75
CA ASN A 840 4.96 -9.43 -4.64
C ASN A 840 3.41 -9.49 -4.46
N ILE A 841 2.87 -10.31 -3.56
CA ILE A 841 1.41 -10.41 -3.30
C ILE A 841 0.81 -9.03 -3.02
N CYS A 842 -0.13 -8.63 -3.89
CA CYS A 842 -0.90 -7.41 -3.79
C CYS A 842 -2.38 -7.74 -3.55
N TRP A 843 -2.88 -7.53 -2.32
CA TRP A 843 -4.25 -7.87 -1.96
C TRP A 843 -5.32 -7.06 -2.69
N THR A 844 -4.99 -5.84 -3.13
CA THR A 844 -5.88 -4.90 -3.84
C THR A 844 -5.89 -5.10 -5.37
N GLU A 845 -5.35 -6.22 -5.85
CA GLU A 845 -5.29 -6.56 -7.28
C GLU A 845 -6.66 -7.05 -7.80
N LYS A 846 -7.14 -6.45 -8.89
CA LYS A 846 -8.41 -6.86 -9.51
C LYS A 846 -8.25 -8.26 -10.12
N GLY A 847 -9.22 -9.15 -9.86
CA GLY A 847 -9.27 -10.48 -10.48
C GLY A 847 -8.75 -11.65 -9.63
N ARG A 848 -8.22 -11.42 -8.41
CA ARG A 848 -7.83 -12.53 -7.51
C ARG A 848 -9.04 -13.44 -7.20
N ALA A 849 -8.85 -14.75 -7.35
CA ALA A 849 -9.85 -15.75 -6.98
C ALA A 849 -10.14 -15.71 -5.46
N VAL A 850 -9.09 -15.60 -4.64
CA VAL A 850 -9.17 -15.41 -3.18
C VAL A 850 -9.00 -13.93 -2.85
N LYS A 851 -10.00 -13.35 -2.15
CA LYS A 851 -9.95 -11.98 -1.61
C LYS A 851 -9.83 -12.03 -0.10
N ALA A 852 -9.03 -11.16 0.49
CA ALA A 852 -8.93 -11.05 1.95
C ALA A 852 -9.98 -10.06 2.49
N VAL A 853 -10.56 -10.38 3.65
CA VAL A 853 -11.48 -9.50 4.38
C VAL A 853 -11.20 -9.56 5.88
N TYR A 854 -11.28 -8.42 6.58
CA TYR A 854 -11.16 -8.43 8.04
C TYR A 854 -12.16 -7.48 8.71
N GLY A 855 -12.36 -7.68 10.01
CA GLY A 855 -13.24 -6.88 10.86
C GLY A 855 -12.65 -6.72 12.26
N VAL A 856 -12.95 -5.60 12.92
CA VAL A 856 -12.48 -5.31 14.28
C VAL A 856 -13.61 -4.78 15.14
N SER A 857 -13.56 -5.11 16.43
CA SER A 857 -14.42 -4.56 17.49
C SER A 857 -14.27 -3.05 17.64
N LYS A 858 -15.32 -2.36 18.12
CA LYS A 858 -15.36 -0.87 18.16
C LYS A 858 -14.30 -0.23 19.06
N ARG A 859 -13.77 -0.97 20.05
CA ARG A 859 -12.69 -0.53 20.95
C ARG A 859 -11.30 -1.07 20.58
N TRP A 860 -11.14 -1.81 19.48
CA TRP A 860 -9.86 -2.39 19.06
C TRP A 860 -8.69 -1.39 19.10
N SER A 861 -8.94 -0.15 18.67
CA SER A 861 -7.93 0.92 18.61
C SER A 861 -7.51 1.52 19.96
N ASP A 862 -8.18 1.15 21.06
CA ASP A 862 -7.90 1.67 22.40
C ASP A 862 -6.95 0.77 23.22
N TYR A 863 -6.73 -0.45 22.72
CA TYR A 863 -5.89 -1.48 23.33
C TYR A 863 -4.47 -0.98 23.57
N THR A 864 -3.93 -1.28 24.76
CA THR A 864 -2.56 -0.97 25.17
C THR A 864 -2.01 -2.13 25.98
N LEU A 865 -0.80 -2.58 25.63
CA LEU A 865 -0.04 -3.58 26.39
C LEU A 865 0.23 -3.08 27.84
N HIS A 866 0.51 -3.99 28.78
CA HIS A 866 0.75 -3.63 30.19
C HIS A 866 1.80 -2.52 30.39
N LEU A 867 1.49 -1.50 31.20
CA LEU A 867 2.36 -0.37 31.49
C LEU A 867 3.32 -0.66 32.67
N PRO A 868 4.50 -0.01 32.76
CA PRO A 868 5.38 -0.14 33.92
C PRO A 868 4.75 0.46 35.18
N THR A 869 5.10 -0.07 36.35
CA THR A 869 4.69 0.46 37.66
C THR A 869 5.58 1.64 38.09
N GLY A 870 5.10 2.46 39.03
CA GLY A 870 5.93 3.56 39.59
C GLY A 870 7.20 3.08 40.31
N SER A 871 7.22 1.83 40.78
CA SER A 871 8.43 1.15 41.29
C SER A 871 9.41 0.77 40.18
N ASP A 872 8.93 0.38 39.00
CA ASP A 872 9.78 0.11 37.83
C ASP A 872 10.44 1.41 37.33
N VAL A 873 9.68 2.50 37.26
CA VAL A 873 10.18 3.85 36.92
C VAL A 873 11.31 4.25 37.88
N ALA A 874 11.09 4.15 39.19
CA ALA A 874 12.11 4.47 40.20
C ALA A 874 13.37 3.58 40.07
N LYS A 875 13.19 2.26 39.97
CA LYS A 875 14.29 1.29 39.82
C LYS A 875 15.09 1.50 38.54
N HIS A 876 14.41 1.82 37.44
CA HIS A 876 15.05 2.17 36.18
C HIS A 876 15.89 3.45 36.32
N TRP A 877 15.32 4.49 36.92
CA TRP A 877 15.98 5.79 37.09
C TRP A 877 17.27 5.68 37.90
N MET A 878 17.21 4.98 39.04
CA MET A 878 18.35 4.74 39.93
C MET A 878 19.51 3.95 39.30
N LEU A 879 19.26 3.27 38.17
CA LEU A 879 20.25 2.46 37.45
C LEU A 879 20.85 3.16 36.22
N HIS A 880 20.21 4.21 35.70
CA HIS A 880 20.63 4.89 34.46
C HIS A 880 21.02 6.37 34.64
N PHE A 881 20.65 7.04 35.74
CA PHE A 881 20.89 8.49 35.94
C PHE A 881 21.60 8.81 37.27
N PRO A 882 22.37 9.92 37.33
CA PRO A 882 23.11 10.30 38.54
C PRO A 882 22.19 10.76 39.67
N ARG A 883 22.61 10.50 40.92
CA ARG A 883 21.84 10.74 42.17
C ARG A 883 21.21 12.13 42.31
N ILE A 884 21.84 13.17 41.75
CA ILE A 884 21.34 14.55 41.77
C ILE A 884 19.97 14.70 41.08
N THR A 885 19.60 13.78 40.18
CA THR A 885 18.31 13.79 39.47
C THR A 885 17.17 13.09 40.23
N TYR A 886 17.45 12.38 41.33
CA TYR A 886 16.46 11.53 42.01
C TYR A 886 15.21 12.27 42.54
N PRO A 887 15.25 13.55 42.98
CA PRO A 887 14.03 14.28 43.35
C PRO A 887 12.98 14.35 42.22
N LEU A 888 13.41 14.32 40.96
CA LEU A 888 12.51 14.33 39.80
C LEU A 888 11.74 13.00 39.62
N VAL A 889 12.18 11.90 40.24
CA VAL A 889 11.43 10.62 40.25
C VAL A 889 10.06 10.81 40.93
N HIS A 890 10.02 11.57 42.02
CA HIS A 890 8.76 11.86 42.72
C HIS A 890 7.85 12.78 41.91
N LEU A 891 8.43 13.77 41.22
CA LEU A 891 7.69 14.65 40.30
C LEU A 891 7.11 13.89 39.10
N ALA A 892 7.88 12.96 38.53
CA ALA A 892 7.46 12.09 37.43
C ALA A 892 6.33 11.14 37.86
N ASN A 893 6.48 10.44 38.99
CA ASN A 893 5.45 9.56 39.52
C ASN A 893 4.15 10.33 39.89
N TRP A 894 4.27 11.55 40.42
CA TRP A 894 3.12 12.41 40.75
C TRP A 894 2.36 12.87 39.48
N LEU A 895 3.07 13.37 38.46
CA LEU A 895 2.45 13.78 37.19
C LEU A 895 1.93 12.61 36.37
N CYS A 896 2.52 11.42 36.50
CA CYS A 896 1.95 10.18 35.96
C CYS A 896 0.58 9.86 36.58
N GLY A 897 0.39 10.11 37.88
CA GLY A 897 -0.90 9.99 38.57
C GLY A 897 -1.93 11.04 38.12
N LEU A 898 -1.48 12.26 37.77
CA LEU A 898 -2.36 13.34 37.29
C LEU A 898 -2.86 13.16 35.85
N ASN A 899 -2.24 12.30 35.04
CA ASN A 899 -2.65 11.95 33.68
C ASN A 899 -2.99 13.18 32.80
N LEU A 900 -2.10 14.18 32.80
CA LEU A 900 -2.33 15.54 32.29
C LEU A 900 -2.95 15.65 30.88
N PHE A 901 -2.71 14.65 30.02
CA PHE A 901 -3.24 14.57 28.65
C PHE A 901 -4.45 13.64 28.49
N TRP A 902 -5.21 13.36 29.56
CA TRP A 902 -6.39 12.48 29.49
C TRP A 902 -7.39 12.92 28.41
N ILE A 903 -7.61 14.24 28.27
CA ILE A 903 -8.45 14.82 27.22
C ILE A 903 -7.85 14.50 25.83
N CYS A 904 -6.60 14.85 25.57
CA CYS A 904 -5.94 14.59 24.27
C CYS A 904 -5.88 13.09 23.93
N LYS A 905 -5.56 12.22 24.90
CA LYS A 905 -5.59 10.75 24.76
C LYS A 905 -7.00 10.24 24.43
N THR A 906 -8.05 10.84 25.02
CA THR A 906 -9.46 10.50 24.76
C THR A 906 -9.93 10.99 23.39
N CYS A 907 -9.57 12.21 22.99
CA CYS A 907 -9.81 12.73 21.64
C CYS A 907 -9.08 11.89 20.58
N PHE A 908 -7.81 11.52 20.80
CA PHE A 908 -7.03 10.67 19.90
C PHE A 908 -7.62 9.25 19.79
N ARG A 909 -8.08 8.65 20.89
CA ARG A 909 -8.85 7.40 20.89
C ARG A 909 -10.16 7.56 20.09
N CYS A 910 -10.90 8.65 20.29
CA CYS A 910 -12.12 8.94 19.52
C CYS A 910 -11.84 9.04 18.01
N LEU A 911 -10.79 9.78 17.61
CA LEU A 911 -10.35 9.89 16.21
C LEU A 911 -9.91 8.54 15.63
N LYS A 912 -9.18 7.70 16.40
CA LYS A 912 -8.84 6.34 15.98
C LYS A 912 -10.07 5.45 15.79
N ARG A 913 -11.05 5.49 16.71
CA ARG A 913 -12.33 4.77 16.59
C ARG A 913 -13.12 5.23 15.36
N LEU A 914 -13.21 6.55 15.13
CA LEU A 914 -13.86 7.14 13.95
C LEU A 914 -13.18 6.69 12.66
N LYS A 915 -11.84 6.72 12.59
CA LYS A 915 -11.06 6.19 11.47
C LYS A 915 -11.43 4.74 11.16
N MET A 916 -11.32 3.84 12.14
CA MET A 916 -11.63 2.42 11.95
C MET A 916 -13.10 2.15 11.60
N SER A 917 -14.03 3.04 12.00
CA SER A 917 -15.45 2.94 11.67
C SER A 917 -15.85 3.55 10.32
N TRP A 918 -15.10 4.52 9.79
CA TRP A 918 -15.45 5.24 8.56
C TRP A 918 -14.67 4.71 7.36
N PHE A 919 -13.36 4.49 7.51
CA PHE A 919 -12.47 3.97 6.47
C PHE A 919 -11.55 2.92 7.08
N LEU A 920 -12.05 1.68 7.12
CA LEU A 920 -11.28 0.51 7.51
C LEU A 920 -10.10 0.34 6.51
N PRO A 921 -8.82 0.44 6.94
CA PRO A 921 -7.69 0.46 6.03
C PRO A 921 -7.51 -0.89 5.32
N THR A 922 -6.89 -0.89 4.13
CA THR A 922 -6.58 -2.12 3.37
C THR A 922 -5.58 -3.01 4.09
N VAL A 923 -4.69 -2.44 4.90
CA VAL A 923 -3.75 -3.17 5.75
C VAL A 923 -3.78 -2.58 7.17
N LEU A 924 -3.91 -3.45 8.18
CA LEU A 924 -3.91 -3.10 9.60
C LEU A 924 -2.78 -3.83 10.33
N ASP A 925 -1.80 -3.08 10.81
CA ASP A 925 -0.77 -3.57 11.71
C ASP A 925 -1.39 -4.00 13.06
N THR A 926 -1.01 -5.19 13.54
CA THR A 926 -1.44 -5.71 14.85
C THR A 926 -0.53 -5.29 16.00
N GLY A 927 0.67 -4.77 15.73
CA GLY A 927 1.69 -4.54 16.76
C GLY A 927 2.32 -5.83 17.31
N GLN A 928 2.16 -6.97 16.63
CA GLN A 928 2.84 -8.25 16.91
C GLN A 928 3.68 -8.73 15.69
N GLY A 929 4.09 -7.79 14.83
CA GLY A 929 4.92 -8.07 13.65
C GLY A 929 4.18 -8.66 12.44
N PHE A 930 2.88 -8.92 12.54
CA PHE A 930 2.02 -9.35 11.42
C PHE A 930 0.85 -8.38 11.20
N LYS A 931 0.26 -8.42 10.01
CA LYS A 931 -0.78 -7.48 9.54
C LYS A 931 -2.05 -8.21 9.10
N LEU A 932 -3.19 -7.64 9.43
CA LEU A 932 -4.49 -8.04 8.87
C LEU A 932 -4.69 -7.30 7.54
N VAL A 933 -5.33 -7.94 6.57
CA VAL A 933 -5.39 -7.50 5.18
C VAL A 933 -6.80 -7.59 4.60
N LYS A 934 -7.12 -6.61 3.75
CA LYS A 934 -8.37 -6.48 3.02
C LYS A 934 -8.06 -6.12 1.56
N SER A 935 -8.72 -6.83 0.64
CA SER A 935 -8.80 -6.51 -0.79
C SER A 935 -9.65 -5.27 -1.08
#